data_AF-A0A1I8PRQ3-F1
#
_entry.id   AF-A0A1I8PRQ3-F1
#
_cell.length_a   1.000
_cell.length_b   1.000
_cell.length_c   1.000
_cell.angle_alpha   90.00
_cell.angle_beta   90.00
_cell.angle_gamma   90.00
#
_symmetry.space_group_name_H-M   'P 1'
#
loop_
_entity.id
_entity.type
_entity.pdbx_description
1 polymer ?
#
loop_
_entity_poly.entity_id
_entity_poly.type
_entity_poly.pdbx_seq_one_letter_code
_entity_poly.pdbx_strand_id
1 'polypeptide(L)'
;MQSKVLQPFFISARLLRCSHRSPVYPSAVNSFSPSHGQRTPNEQQFYKTTIPINEQCQHQQCPYSGNGVIRSATADGKDLTAVAVQNAIHGSYDVTPHTTTQHGISSTMSPLATETQQCVCTGMRNGPTNENHTTAATTTTTIEYELANGYAKLSKISTSRVVAEQPSNVVAATVVAVPKSESSSPSRIQTEAGKESTETTNSKLPLLSQEDLDDLMRNVNAINTVNRTLRQSFNQQQPNHHQTPLYNLQQRSNFHMNFSSMNGSSDSPMKKVPRDRLGLWGTGGEVDVPGNISGLQRLQQKKYNKGLAFNLEERQLLGIQGLLPARIKTEEEQVEHSLLLLDRLENDLDKYMYLNNLAERNERLFYKVLSSDVAKMMPLVYTPTVGLACQKFSLIFQYPKGMYITINDKGHVYEVLRNWPETDVRAIVVTDGERILGLGDLGANGMGIPVGKLSLYTALAGIKPNQCLPITLDVGTNTESILADPLYIGLRQKRVTGRDYDEFIDEFMHAVVRRFGQNCLIQFEDFANANAFRLLEKYRNDFCTFNDDIQGTASVAVGGLLASLKIKNTQLRENKILFFGAGEAALGIANLCLMALMKEGLSEAEAKERIWMVDSKGLIVKNRPAGGLTEHKLHFAQDHAPINTLPEAVEALQPSVLIGAAAIGGAFTKEILQRMAEFNEMPIIFALSNPTSKAECTAEEAYKYTNGKCIFASGSPFDPVEYNGKTFYPGQGNNSYIFPGVALGVLCAGMLTIPEEVFLMSAERLADLCEPEDLERGSLYPPLKRITECSVEIAAYIMEYAYKNGLATVRPEPEDKREFIKSQMYNLQYSSSLPEVYCWDHKL
;
A
#
# COMPACT_ATOMS: atom_id res chain seq x y z
N MET A 1 -7.98 -53.46 -26.36
CA MET A 1 -9.02 -53.00 -25.41
C MET A 1 -8.31 -52.13 -24.38
N GLN A 2 -8.59 -50.83 -24.28
CA GLN A 2 -9.81 -50.21 -23.73
C GLN A 2 -9.97 -50.41 -22.20
N SER A 3 -10.29 -49.42 -21.35
CA SER A 3 -9.95 -47.97 -21.31
C SER A 3 -10.79 -47.27 -20.21
N LYS A 4 -10.15 -46.53 -19.28
CA LYS A 4 -10.78 -45.51 -18.39
C LYS A 4 -11.86 -46.10 -17.44
N VAL A 5 -12.23 -45.50 -16.30
CA VAL A 5 -12.65 -44.11 -16.01
C VAL A 5 -12.31 -43.73 -14.55
N LEU A 6 -12.13 -42.43 -14.29
CA LEU A 6 -11.90 -41.87 -12.94
C LEU A 6 -13.22 -41.69 -12.17
N GLN A 7 -13.18 -41.78 -10.84
CA GLN A 7 -14.24 -41.28 -9.96
C GLN A 7 -13.93 -39.82 -9.52
N PRO A 8 -14.83 -38.85 -9.73
CA PRO A 8 -14.74 -37.52 -9.15
C PRO A 8 -15.53 -37.42 -7.82
N PHE A 9 -15.02 -36.65 -6.86
CA PHE A 9 -15.78 -36.26 -5.66
C PHE A 9 -16.74 -35.10 -5.95
N PHE A 10 -17.90 -35.09 -5.29
CA PHE A 10 -18.94 -34.08 -5.49
C PHE A 10 -18.62 -32.75 -4.78
N ILE A 11 -18.74 -31.65 -5.51
CA ILE A 11 -18.80 -30.29 -4.96
C ILE A 11 -20.28 -29.91 -4.74
N SER A 12 -20.60 -29.39 -3.56
CA SER A 12 -21.97 -28.96 -3.22
C SER A 12 -22.32 -27.63 -3.87
N ALA A 13 -23.06 -27.67 -4.98
CA ALA A 13 -23.55 -26.48 -5.66
C ALA A 13 -24.77 -25.87 -4.92
N ARG A 14 -24.59 -24.70 -4.28
CA ARG A 14 -25.70 -23.80 -3.92
C ARG A 14 -25.86 -22.70 -4.96
N LEU A 15 -27.11 -22.35 -5.27
CA LEU A 15 -27.44 -21.48 -6.40
C LEU A 15 -26.94 -20.05 -6.18
N LEU A 16 -26.11 -19.57 -7.11
CA LEU A 16 -25.91 -18.14 -7.36
C LEU A 16 -26.77 -17.72 -8.56
N ARG A 17 -27.53 -16.63 -8.40
CA ARG A 17 -28.27 -16.00 -9.51
C ARG A 17 -27.29 -15.17 -10.36
N CYS A 18 -26.77 -15.74 -11.44
CA CYS A 18 -25.96 -14.99 -12.40
C CYS A 18 -26.82 -14.00 -13.21
N SER A 19 -26.89 -12.74 -12.77
CA SER A 19 -27.49 -11.63 -13.52
C SER A 19 -26.56 -10.42 -13.59
N HIS A 20 -25.31 -10.65 -14.00
CA HIS A 20 -24.35 -9.61 -14.37
C HIS A 20 -23.86 -9.87 -15.79
N ARG A 21 -24.36 -9.07 -16.75
CA ARG A 21 -23.64 -8.81 -18.01
C ARG A 21 -22.64 -7.69 -17.73
N SER A 22 -21.40 -7.84 -18.16
CA SER A 22 -20.41 -6.77 -18.09
C SER A 22 -20.88 -5.53 -18.87
N PRO A 23 -20.79 -4.31 -18.33
CA PRO A 23 -21.04 -3.10 -19.09
C PRO A 23 -19.92 -2.91 -20.13
N VAL A 24 -20.29 -2.85 -21.41
CA VAL A 24 -19.36 -2.50 -22.49
C VAL A 24 -19.46 -1.00 -22.74
N TYR A 25 -18.42 -0.25 -22.38
CA TYR A 25 -18.31 1.17 -22.74
C TYR A 25 -17.78 1.32 -24.16
N PRO A 26 -18.39 2.18 -25.01
CA PRO A 26 -17.90 2.42 -26.36
C PRO A 26 -16.64 3.31 -26.34
N SER A 27 -15.62 2.92 -27.10
CA SER A 27 -14.47 3.76 -27.41
C SER A 27 -14.90 4.92 -28.31
N ALA A 28 -14.79 6.16 -27.83
CA ALA A 28 -15.26 7.34 -28.56
C ALA A 28 -14.37 7.70 -29.75
N VAL A 29 -14.75 7.23 -30.95
CA VAL A 29 -14.25 7.73 -32.23
C VAL A 29 -15.45 7.95 -33.16
N ASN A 30 -15.52 9.13 -33.78
CA ASN A 30 -16.57 9.59 -34.70
C ASN A 30 -17.98 9.80 -34.11
N SER A 31 -18.19 10.97 -33.48
CA SER A 31 -19.51 11.58 -33.31
C SER A 31 -19.46 13.07 -33.69
N PHE A 32 -20.01 13.44 -34.85
CA PHE A 32 -20.20 14.84 -35.24
C PHE A 32 -21.42 15.42 -34.51
N SER A 33 -21.30 16.64 -33.98
CA SER A 33 -22.43 17.45 -33.51
C SER A 33 -22.73 18.58 -34.50
N PRO A 34 -24.00 18.87 -34.81
CA PRO A 34 -24.41 20.17 -35.33
C PRO A 34 -24.04 21.30 -34.35
N SER A 35 -23.93 22.52 -34.86
CA SER A 35 -23.47 23.69 -34.11
C SER A 35 -24.61 24.61 -33.64
N HIS A 36 -24.39 25.24 -32.48
CA HIS A 36 -25.06 26.44 -31.94
C HIS A 36 -26.60 26.53 -31.89
N GLY A 37 -27.12 26.86 -30.70
CA GLY A 37 -28.29 27.74 -30.57
C GLY A 37 -29.47 27.21 -29.75
N GLN A 38 -29.72 27.86 -28.61
CA GLN A 38 -30.97 27.90 -27.81
C GLN A 38 -31.65 26.58 -27.38
N ARG A 39 -32.18 26.56 -26.14
CA ARG A 39 -33.01 25.47 -25.60
C ARG A 39 -34.49 25.85 -25.64
N THR A 40 -35.34 24.92 -26.06
CA THR A 40 -36.79 24.92 -25.79
C THR A 40 -37.16 23.64 -25.03
N PRO A 41 -38.01 23.70 -23.99
CA PRO A 41 -38.43 22.51 -23.25
C PRO A 41 -39.73 21.92 -23.84
N ASN A 42 -39.62 20.86 -24.65
CA ASN A 42 -40.57 19.75 -24.85
C ASN A 42 -40.43 19.11 -26.26
N GLU A 43 -39.29 18.47 -26.55
CA GLU A 43 -39.14 17.58 -27.72
C GLU A 43 -38.80 16.15 -27.28
N GLN A 44 -39.47 15.15 -27.85
CA GLN A 44 -39.14 13.73 -27.64
C GLN A 44 -37.86 13.39 -28.41
N GLN A 45 -36.79 13.04 -27.68
CA GLN A 45 -35.51 12.67 -28.28
C GLN A 45 -35.48 11.17 -28.61
N PHE A 46 -35.41 10.86 -29.90
CA PHE A 46 -35.23 9.49 -30.40
C PHE A 46 -33.75 9.17 -30.55
N TYR A 47 -33.30 8.08 -29.94
CA TYR A 47 -31.92 7.63 -30.01
C TYR A 47 -31.80 6.42 -30.94
N LYS A 48 -30.73 6.42 -31.74
CA LYS A 48 -30.45 5.39 -32.74
C LYS A 48 -29.05 4.84 -32.52
N THR A 49 -28.93 3.52 -32.45
CA THR A 49 -27.63 2.83 -32.33
C THR A 49 -27.52 1.74 -33.38
N THR A 50 -26.33 1.63 -33.97
CA THR A 50 -26.04 0.80 -35.13
C THR A 50 -24.91 -0.16 -34.79
N ILE A 51 -25.13 -1.46 -34.92
CA ILE A 51 -24.13 -2.49 -34.57
C ILE A 51 -23.80 -3.32 -35.82
N PRO A 52 -22.53 -3.32 -36.28
CA PRO A 52 -22.04 -4.26 -37.30
C PRO A 52 -21.75 -5.63 -36.68
N ILE A 53 -22.00 -6.70 -37.42
CA ILE A 53 -21.73 -8.08 -36.98
C ILE A 53 -20.83 -8.76 -38.00
N ASN A 54 -19.65 -9.21 -37.57
CA ASN A 54 -18.78 -10.09 -38.35
C ASN A 54 -19.10 -11.55 -37.99
N GLU A 55 -19.42 -12.37 -38.99
CA GLU A 55 -19.72 -13.79 -38.80
C GLU A 55 -18.45 -14.64 -38.67
N GLN A 56 -18.53 -15.72 -37.89
CA GLN A 56 -17.44 -16.70 -37.78
C GLN A 56 -17.44 -17.64 -39.00
N CYS A 57 -16.26 -17.91 -39.56
CA CYS A 57 -16.13 -18.88 -40.67
C CYS A 57 -16.56 -20.29 -40.22
N GLN A 58 -17.57 -20.85 -40.90
CA GLN A 58 -17.92 -22.26 -40.75
C GLN A 58 -16.93 -23.16 -41.51
N HIS A 59 -16.61 -24.33 -40.94
CA HIS A 59 -15.92 -25.38 -41.69
C HIS A 59 -16.81 -25.90 -42.83
N GLN A 60 -16.28 -25.91 -44.06
CA GLN A 60 -16.75 -26.82 -45.12
C GLN A 60 -15.78 -27.99 -45.29
N GLN A 61 -16.33 -29.15 -45.65
CA GLN A 61 -15.60 -30.40 -45.87
C GLN A 61 -15.22 -30.58 -47.36
N CYS A 62 -14.54 -31.71 -47.62
CA CYS A 62 -14.30 -32.38 -48.91
C CYS A 62 -12.99 -31.99 -49.65
N PRO A 63 -12.48 -32.87 -50.53
CA PRO A 63 -12.16 -34.27 -50.21
C PRO A 63 -10.79 -34.71 -50.79
N TYR A 64 -10.27 -35.89 -50.42
CA TYR A 64 -9.78 -36.96 -51.33
C TYR A 64 -9.12 -38.12 -50.55
N SER A 65 -8.97 -39.28 -51.21
CA SER A 65 -8.44 -40.52 -50.63
C SER A 65 -7.55 -41.30 -51.62
N GLY A 66 -6.61 -42.10 -51.09
CA GLY A 66 -5.67 -42.97 -51.84
C GLY A 66 -4.40 -42.24 -52.34
N ASN A 67 -3.20 -42.81 -52.35
CA ASN A 67 -2.77 -44.22 -52.17
C ASN A 67 -1.31 -44.32 -51.70
N GLY A 68 -0.96 -45.39 -50.95
CA GLY A 68 0.39 -46.00 -50.87
C GLY A 68 1.56 -45.15 -50.32
N VAL A 69 2.61 -45.72 -49.68
CA VAL A 69 3.11 -47.10 -49.61
C VAL A 69 3.83 -47.30 -48.26
N ILE A 70 3.80 -48.51 -47.70
CA ILE A 70 4.60 -48.89 -46.53
C ILE A 70 6.02 -49.28 -46.95
N ARG A 71 7.05 -48.74 -46.28
CA ARG A 71 8.32 -49.45 -46.06
C ARG A 71 8.86 -49.23 -44.66
N SER A 72 9.14 -50.33 -43.98
CA SER A 72 9.94 -50.40 -42.76
C SER A 72 11.41 -50.69 -43.10
N ALA A 73 12.33 -50.21 -42.26
CA ALA A 73 13.70 -50.70 -42.19
C ALA A 73 14.27 -50.43 -40.80
N THR A 74 14.93 -51.42 -40.22
CA THR A 74 15.63 -51.37 -38.93
C THR A 74 17.06 -51.89 -39.13
N ALA A 75 18.08 -51.15 -38.67
CA ALA A 75 19.38 -51.68 -38.27
C ALA A 75 20.25 -50.58 -37.62
N ASP A 76 20.95 -50.95 -36.54
CA ASP A 76 22.36 -50.71 -36.19
C ASP A 76 23.17 -49.61 -36.93
N GLY A 77 24.08 -48.85 -36.30
CA GLY A 77 24.58 -48.91 -34.92
C GLY A 77 26.07 -48.50 -34.86
N LYS A 78 26.52 -47.96 -33.71
CA LYS A 78 27.86 -47.35 -33.45
C LYS A 78 28.11 -46.01 -34.19
N ASP A 79 28.97 -45.09 -33.76
CA ASP A 79 30.01 -45.00 -32.70
C ASP A 79 29.86 -43.60 -32.00
N LEU A 80 30.36 -43.22 -30.81
CA LEU A 80 31.18 -43.86 -29.74
C LEU A 80 31.02 -43.12 -28.37
N THR A 81 31.90 -43.40 -27.41
CA THR A 81 32.28 -42.69 -26.14
C THR A 81 31.74 -41.27 -25.89
N ALA A 82 31.04 -40.97 -24.78
CA ALA A 82 31.49 -40.91 -23.36
C ALA A 82 32.37 -39.66 -23.04
N VAL A 83 32.02 -38.66 -22.20
CA VAL A 83 31.45 -38.56 -20.83
C VAL A 83 32.52 -38.30 -19.76
N ALA A 84 32.21 -37.41 -18.78
CA ALA A 84 32.98 -37.07 -17.56
C ALA A 84 34.26 -36.21 -17.74
N VAL A 85 34.76 -35.43 -16.76
CA VAL A 85 34.20 -34.96 -15.46
C VAL A 85 34.97 -33.71 -14.95
N GLN A 86 34.51 -33.15 -13.82
CA GLN A 86 35.10 -32.12 -12.92
C GLN A 86 36.60 -31.79 -13.03
N ASN A 87 36.96 -30.55 -12.65
CA ASN A 87 37.97 -30.35 -11.60
C ASN A 87 37.84 -29.00 -10.88
N ALA A 88 38.56 -28.82 -9.77
CA ALA A 88 38.41 -27.68 -8.86
C ALA A 88 39.75 -27.22 -8.24
N ILE A 89 39.72 -26.01 -7.67
CA ILE A 89 40.60 -25.49 -6.58
C ILE A 89 42.04 -25.04 -6.92
N HIS A 90 42.42 -23.93 -6.25
CA HIS A 90 43.75 -23.29 -6.03
C HIS A 90 44.38 -22.41 -7.12
N GLY A 91 44.99 -21.31 -6.66
CA GLY A 91 45.63 -20.26 -7.48
C GLY A 91 45.65 -18.86 -6.83
N SER A 92 46.04 -18.73 -5.56
CA SER A 92 46.13 -17.45 -4.84
C SER A 92 47.43 -16.70 -5.13
N TYR A 93 47.39 -15.38 -5.33
CA TYR A 93 48.45 -14.43 -4.94
C TYR A 93 47.92 -12.97 -4.91
N ASP A 94 48.24 -12.25 -3.84
CA ASP A 94 48.10 -10.78 -3.75
C ASP A 94 49.23 -10.05 -4.51
N VAL A 95 49.00 -8.78 -4.87
CA VAL A 95 49.88 -7.63 -4.57
C VAL A 95 49.35 -6.33 -5.21
N THR A 96 49.32 -5.26 -4.41
CA THR A 96 49.29 -3.84 -4.81
C THR A 96 50.49 -3.15 -4.11
N PRO A 97 50.87 -1.86 -4.33
CA PRO A 97 50.16 -0.76 -5.01
C PRO A 97 51.05 0.20 -5.87
N HIS A 98 50.49 1.38 -6.21
CA HIS A 98 51.12 2.73 -6.31
C HIS A 98 51.14 3.53 -7.64
N THR A 99 50.54 4.74 -7.54
CA THR A 99 50.96 6.08 -8.03
C THR A 99 50.92 6.49 -9.53
N THR A 100 49.98 7.41 -9.82
CA THR A 100 50.21 8.82 -10.25
C THR A 100 50.90 9.15 -11.59
N THR A 101 50.18 9.84 -12.50
CA THR A 101 50.58 11.15 -13.10
C THR A 101 49.44 11.81 -13.93
N GLN A 102 49.68 13.00 -14.49
CA GLN A 102 48.68 13.97 -14.99
C GLN A 102 48.59 14.10 -16.54
N HIS A 103 47.73 15.04 -16.98
CA HIS A 103 47.44 15.56 -18.33
C HIS A 103 46.22 14.92 -19.03
N GLY A 104 45.24 15.66 -19.58
CA GLY A 104 44.99 17.11 -19.56
C GLY A 104 45.24 17.82 -20.90
N ILE A 105 44.18 18.05 -21.67
CA ILE A 105 44.03 18.99 -22.81
C ILE A 105 42.52 19.19 -23.04
N SER A 106 42.11 20.33 -23.60
CA SER A 106 40.71 20.64 -23.95
C SER A 106 40.54 20.90 -25.46
N SER A 107 39.33 20.68 -25.97
CA SER A 107 38.83 21.35 -27.17
C SER A 107 37.30 21.29 -27.23
N THR A 108 36.71 22.25 -27.95
CA THR A 108 35.27 22.44 -28.13
C THR A 108 34.85 22.18 -29.58
N MET A 109 33.60 21.75 -29.81
CA MET A 109 32.65 22.25 -30.82
C MET A 109 31.60 21.20 -31.21
N SER A 110 30.49 21.69 -31.78
CA SER A 110 29.22 20.95 -31.95
C SER A 110 28.97 20.59 -33.45
N PRO A 111 27.76 20.18 -33.92
CA PRO A 111 27.65 19.07 -34.85
C PRO A 111 27.42 19.46 -36.32
N LEU A 112 27.51 18.46 -37.22
CA LEU A 112 26.96 18.50 -38.57
C LEU A 112 26.11 17.25 -38.85
N ALA A 113 25.15 17.38 -39.77
CA ALA A 113 24.36 16.27 -40.31
C ALA A 113 24.14 16.49 -41.81
N THR A 114 24.21 15.42 -42.62
CA THR A 114 23.71 15.42 -44.02
C THR A 114 23.47 14.01 -44.57
N GLU A 115 22.20 13.77 -44.93
CA GLU A 115 21.72 13.19 -46.21
C GLU A 115 22.07 11.78 -46.71
N THR A 116 21.21 11.33 -47.63
CA THR A 116 21.10 10.00 -48.23
C THR A 116 21.41 10.03 -49.74
N GLN A 117 21.68 8.87 -50.35
CA GLN A 117 21.70 8.73 -51.82
C GLN A 117 21.05 7.43 -52.31
N GLN A 118 20.68 7.45 -53.60
CA GLN A 118 20.06 6.37 -54.38
C GLN A 118 20.80 6.29 -55.75
N CYS A 119 20.55 5.36 -56.68
CA CYS A 119 19.54 4.30 -56.80
C CYS A 119 20.09 3.20 -57.75
N VAL A 120 19.29 2.21 -58.15
CA VAL A 120 19.16 1.73 -59.56
C VAL A 120 18.12 0.59 -59.65
N CYS A 121 17.35 0.57 -60.73
CA CYS A 121 16.35 -0.46 -61.06
C CYS A 121 16.59 -1.03 -62.46
N THR A 122 16.14 -2.27 -62.74
CA THR A 122 15.23 -2.67 -63.86
C THR A 122 15.24 -4.18 -64.14
N GLY A 123 14.09 -4.71 -64.62
CA GLY A 123 13.96 -6.09 -65.12
C GLY A 123 12.52 -6.61 -65.08
N MET A 124 11.85 -6.71 -66.24
CA MET A 124 10.44 -7.17 -66.34
C MET A 124 10.31 -8.60 -66.91
N ARG A 125 9.31 -9.36 -66.44
CA ARG A 125 8.32 -10.09 -67.28
C ARG A 125 7.18 -10.69 -66.45
N ASN A 126 6.02 -10.89 -67.07
CA ASN A 126 4.76 -11.30 -66.40
C ASN A 126 4.48 -12.81 -66.52
N GLY A 127 3.79 -13.36 -65.51
CA GLY A 127 3.15 -14.68 -65.50
C GLY A 127 2.16 -14.74 -64.32
N PRO A 128 0.98 -15.40 -64.44
CA PRO A 128 -0.16 -15.08 -63.57
C PRO A 128 -0.19 -15.83 -62.23
N THR A 129 -0.69 -15.16 -61.20
CA THR A 129 -1.16 -15.73 -59.93
C THR A 129 -2.62 -15.32 -59.70
N ASN A 130 -3.50 -16.28 -59.39
CA ASN A 130 -4.92 -16.00 -59.17
C ASN A 130 -5.14 -15.23 -57.85
N GLU A 131 -5.80 -14.06 -57.93
CA GLU A 131 -6.28 -13.34 -56.76
C GLU A 131 -7.69 -13.82 -56.35
N ASN A 132 -7.76 -14.63 -55.29
CA ASN A 132 -9.03 -14.97 -54.65
C ASN A 132 -9.49 -13.81 -53.75
N HIS A 133 -10.23 -12.85 -54.29
CA HIS A 133 -10.84 -11.78 -53.49
C HIS A 133 -12.10 -12.28 -52.74
N THR A 134 -12.07 -12.24 -51.41
CA THR A 134 -13.27 -12.42 -50.57
C THR A 134 -14.02 -11.11 -50.41
N THR A 135 -15.20 -10.99 -51.03
CA THR A 135 -16.13 -9.87 -50.82
C THR A 135 -16.84 -9.98 -49.46
N ALA A 136 -16.53 -9.07 -48.53
CA ALA A 136 -17.27 -8.95 -47.28
C ALA A 136 -18.59 -8.19 -47.49
N ALA A 137 -19.71 -8.75 -47.03
CA ALA A 137 -21.03 -8.11 -47.06
C ALA A 137 -21.50 -7.84 -45.63
N THR A 138 -21.56 -6.57 -45.23
CA THR A 138 -21.83 -6.18 -43.84
C THR A 138 -23.32 -6.22 -43.53
N THR A 139 -23.70 -7.10 -42.60
CA THR A 139 -25.04 -7.10 -41.99
C THR A 139 -25.03 -6.13 -40.80
N THR A 140 -25.99 -5.20 -40.81
CA THR A 140 -26.09 -4.09 -39.87
C THR A 140 -27.44 -4.11 -39.17
N THR A 141 -27.45 -4.23 -37.85
CA THR A 141 -28.68 -4.11 -37.06
C THR A 141 -28.76 -2.74 -36.41
N THR A 142 -29.88 -2.08 -36.63
CA THR A 142 -30.28 -0.79 -36.06
C THR A 142 -31.28 -1.04 -34.93
N ILE A 143 -31.06 -0.40 -33.79
CA ILE A 143 -31.98 -0.39 -32.66
C ILE A 143 -32.39 1.04 -32.37
N GLU A 144 -33.69 1.27 -32.25
CA GLU A 144 -34.32 2.56 -31.94
C GLU A 144 -35.11 2.41 -30.63
N TYR A 145 -34.97 3.38 -29.73
CA TYR A 145 -35.64 3.40 -28.44
C TYR A 145 -36.06 4.82 -28.03
N GLU A 146 -37.15 4.90 -27.28
CA GLU A 146 -37.69 6.11 -26.68
C GLU A 146 -37.29 6.16 -25.20
N LEU A 147 -36.91 7.34 -24.70
CA LEU A 147 -36.60 7.57 -23.29
C LEU A 147 -37.67 8.46 -22.66
N ALA A 148 -38.44 7.89 -21.74
CA ALA A 148 -39.45 8.62 -20.97
C ALA A 148 -39.39 8.21 -19.49
N ASN A 149 -39.52 9.17 -18.58
CA ASN A 149 -39.58 8.97 -17.13
C ASN A 149 -38.48 8.05 -16.54
N GLY A 150 -37.27 8.09 -17.11
CA GLY A 150 -36.11 7.31 -16.63
C GLY A 150 -36.01 5.87 -17.15
N TYR A 151 -36.94 5.42 -18.00
CA TYR A 151 -36.91 4.07 -18.59
C TYR A 151 -36.76 4.12 -20.12
N ALA A 152 -35.86 3.29 -20.65
CA ALA A 152 -35.70 3.11 -22.10
C ALA A 152 -36.72 2.09 -22.61
N LYS A 153 -37.64 2.54 -23.47
CA LYS A 153 -38.63 1.68 -24.14
C LYS A 153 -38.17 1.43 -25.57
N LEU A 154 -37.85 0.17 -25.88
CA LEU A 154 -37.55 -0.29 -27.24
C LEU A 154 -38.73 0.06 -28.17
N SER A 155 -38.48 0.86 -29.22
CA SER A 155 -39.52 1.27 -30.17
C SER A 155 -39.44 0.47 -31.46
N LYS A 156 -38.23 0.14 -31.94
CA LYS A 156 -38.03 -0.60 -33.19
C LYS A 156 -36.67 -1.30 -33.23
N ILE A 157 -36.63 -2.43 -33.93
CA ILE A 157 -35.40 -3.06 -34.42
C ILE A 157 -35.54 -3.25 -35.92
N SER A 158 -34.49 -2.99 -36.69
CA SER A 158 -34.42 -3.29 -38.11
C SER A 158 -33.01 -3.74 -38.51
N THR A 159 -32.92 -4.70 -39.41
CA THR A 159 -31.65 -5.21 -39.92
C THR A 159 -31.59 -4.99 -41.43
N SER A 160 -30.50 -4.41 -41.91
CA SER A 160 -30.20 -4.25 -43.33
C SER A 160 -28.87 -4.90 -43.66
N ARG A 161 -28.75 -5.45 -44.87
CA ARG A 161 -27.52 -6.02 -45.39
C ARG A 161 -27.03 -5.13 -46.52
N VAL A 162 -25.84 -4.55 -46.38
CA VAL A 162 -25.25 -3.68 -47.40
C VAL A 162 -24.20 -4.47 -48.15
N VAL A 163 -24.43 -4.64 -49.45
CA VAL A 163 -23.42 -5.12 -50.40
C VAL A 163 -22.76 -3.88 -51.01
N ALA A 164 -21.43 -3.88 -51.13
CA ALA A 164 -20.70 -2.76 -51.72
C ALA A 164 -20.82 -2.80 -53.25
N GLU A 165 -21.65 -1.94 -53.82
CA GLU A 165 -21.68 -1.68 -55.27
C GLU A 165 -20.52 -0.75 -55.68
N GLN A 166 -19.95 -0.96 -56.86
CA GLN A 166 -18.92 -0.09 -57.42
C GLN A 166 -19.53 1.02 -58.30
N PRO A 167 -18.90 2.20 -58.40
CA PRO A 167 -19.44 3.32 -59.16
C PRO A 167 -19.28 3.14 -60.67
N SER A 168 -20.40 3.08 -61.40
CA SER A 168 -20.46 3.26 -62.85
C SER A 168 -21.27 4.51 -63.19
N ASN A 169 -20.70 5.43 -63.97
CA ASN A 169 -21.37 6.65 -64.43
C ASN A 169 -22.56 6.35 -65.36
N VAL A 170 -23.63 7.16 -65.31
CA VAL A 170 -24.25 7.87 -66.48
C VAL A 170 -25.63 8.49 -66.13
N VAL A 171 -25.72 9.83 -66.27
CA VAL A 171 -26.83 10.72 -66.72
C VAL A 171 -28.25 10.65 -66.08
N ALA A 172 -28.88 11.82 -65.97
CA ALA A 172 -30.12 12.13 -65.23
C ALA A 172 -31.46 11.99 -65.99
N ALA A 173 -32.56 12.00 -65.22
CA ALA A 173 -33.92 12.40 -65.63
C ALA A 173 -34.76 12.89 -64.41
N THR A 174 -35.94 13.49 -64.65
CA THR A 174 -36.74 14.30 -63.68
C THR A 174 -38.19 13.76 -63.52
N VAL A 175 -39.08 14.46 -62.79
CA VAL A 175 -40.58 14.34 -62.67
C VAL A 175 -41.11 13.44 -61.50
N VAL A 176 -42.27 13.64 -60.85
CA VAL A 176 -42.95 14.80 -60.17
C VAL A 176 -44.30 14.35 -59.53
N ALA A 177 -44.73 15.00 -58.42
CA ALA A 177 -46.08 14.97 -57.76
C ALA A 177 -46.59 13.66 -57.05
N VAL A 178 -47.30 13.57 -55.90
CA VAL A 178 -48.25 14.42 -55.08
C VAL A 178 -49.75 14.30 -55.51
N PRO A 179 -50.77 14.14 -54.61
CA PRO A 179 -50.92 13.57 -53.24
C PRO A 179 -52.30 12.84 -52.99
N LYS A 180 -52.86 12.91 -51.74
CA LYS A 180 -54.30 12.71 -51.27
C LYS A 180 -54.84 11.27 -51.10
N SER A 181 -55.89 10.98 -50.29
CA SER A 181 -56.43 11.55 -49.00
C SER A 181 -57.70 10.79 -48.52
N GLU A 182 -57.90 10.64 -47.20
CA GLU A 182 -59.22 10.47 -46.52
C GLU A 182 -60.09 9.21 -46.85
N SER A 183 -61.12 8.80 -46.10
CA SER A 183 -61.45 8.89 -44.65
C SER A 183 -62.59 7.90 -44.28
N SER A 184 -63.09 7.97 -43.03
CA SER A 184 -64.38 7.45 -42.51
C SER A 184 -64.54 5.95 -42.15
N SER A 185 -64.93 5.76 -40.88
CA SER A 185 -65.74 4.66 -40.34
C SER A 185 -67.20 5.17 -40.19
N PRO A 186 -68.27 4.35 -39.96
CA PRO A 186 -68.46 3.68 -38.65
C PRO A 186 -69.38 2.42 -38.65
N SER A 187 -69.77 2.00 -37.43
CA SER A 187 -70.98 1.23 -37.01
C SER A 187 -70.74 -0.15 -36.37
N ARG A 188 -71.76 -0.65 -35.66
CA ARG A 188 -71.68 -1.61 -34.54
C ARG A 188 -73.05 -2.27 -34.30
N ILE A 189 -73.07 -3.59 -34.03
CA ILE A 189 -73.86 -4.31 -32.97
C ILE A 189 -74.03 -5.82 -33.31
N GLN A 190 -73.84 -6.65 -32.27
CA GLN A 190 -74.29 -8.03 -31.93
C GLN A 190 -75.19 -8.80 -32.94
N THR A 191 -75.14 -10.14 -33.05
CA THR A 191 -75.36 -11.15 -31.96
C THR A 191 -74.50 -12.44 -32.07
N GLU A 192 -74.96 -13.58 -31.55
CA GLU A 192 -74.12 -14.59 -30.86
C GLU A 192 -74.07 -16.01 -31.49
N ALA A 193 -73.17 -16.83 -30.91
CA ALA A 193 -73.21 -18.29 -30.76
C ALA A 193 -72.82 -19.21 -31.95
N GLY A 194 -71.69 -19.92 -31.78
CA GLY A 194 -71.30 -21.07 -32.61
C GLY A 194 -69.86 -21.52 -32.35
N LYS A 195 -69.64 -22.80 -32.04
CA LYS A 195 -68.30 -23.44 -31.94
C LYS A 195 -67.75 -23.70 -33.37
N GLU A 196 -66.51 -24.13 -33.63
CA GLU A 196 -65.58 -24.94 -32.81
C GLU A 196 -64.12 -24.87 -33.34
N SER A 197 -63.18 -25.45 -32.60
CA SER A 197 -61.80 -25.85 -32.99
C SER A 197 -60.80 -24.81 -33.54
N THR A 198 -59.71 -24.58 -32.79
CA THR A 198 -58.38 -24.29 -33.32
C THR A 198 -57.34 -25.13 -32.57
N GLU A 199 -56.53 -25.90 -33.31
CA GLU A 199 -55.46 -26.70 -32.71
C GLU A 199 -54.24 -25.84 -32.38
N THR A 200 -53.63 -26.06 -31.21
CA THR A 200 -52.31 -25.50 -30.85
C THR A 200 -51.39 -26.60 -30.33
N THR A 201 -50.33 -26.87 -31.09
CA THR A 201 -49.32 -27.90 -30.80
C THR A 201 -48.37 -27.42 -29.70
N ASN A 202 -48.75 -27.66 -28.45
CA ASN A 202 -47.94 -27.33 -27.27
C ASN A 202 -46.60 -28.10 -27.23
N SER A 203 -45.49 -27.37 -27.32
CA SER A 203 -44.16 -27.88 -26.97
C SER A 203 -44.00 -27.96 -25.44
N LYS A 204 -44.22 -29.15 -24.88
CA LYS A 204 -44.05 -29.40 -23.44
C LYS A 204 -42.58 -29.26 -23.02
N LEU A 205 -42.34 -28.45 -21.99
CA LEU A 205 -41.16 -28.59 -21.13
C LEU A 205 -41.21 -29.96 -20.42
N PRO A 206 -40.06 -30.64 -20.22
CA PRO A 206 -40.03 -31.88 -19.46
C PRO A 206 -40.35 -31.61 -17.99
N LEU A 207 -41.42 -32.23 -17.50
CA LEU A 207 -41.67 -32.36 -16.07
C LEU A 207 -40.81 -33.52 -15.53
N LEU A 208 -40.38 -33.41 -14.27
CA LEU A 208 -39.75 -34.50 -13.53
C LEU A 208 -40.66 -35.73 -13.53
N SER A 209 -40.07 -36.93 -13.61
CA SER A 209 -40.84 -38.16 -13.51
C SER A 209 -41.38 -38.38 -12.09
N GLN A 210 -42.34 -39.29 -11.94
CA GLN A 210 -42.82 -39.68 -10.62
C GLN A 210 -41.69 -40.30 -9.76
N GLU A 211 -40.76 -41.03 -10.39
CA GLU A 211 -39.60 -41.60 -9.70
C GLU A 211 -38.62 -40.52 -9.21
N ASP A 212 -38.36 -39.48 -10.02
CA ASP A 212 -37.55 -38.32 -9.59
C ASP A 212 -38.19 -37.60 -8.40
N LEU A 213 -39.52 -37.47 -8.39
CA LEU A 213 -40.28 -36.82 -7.31
C LEU A 213 -40.25 -37.65 -6.03
N ASP A 214 -40.40 -38.97 -6.13
CA ASP A 214 -40.35 -39.89 -5.00
C ASP A 214 -38.93 -40.00 -4.43
N ASP A 215 -37.88 -39.95 -5.26
CA ASP A 215 -36.49 -39.84 -4.78
C ASP A 215 -36.19 -38.50 -4.11
N LEU A 216 -36.73 -37.38 -4.64
CA LEU A 216 -36.63 -36.09 -3.97
C LEU A 216 -37.29 -36.13 -2.58
N MET A 217 -38.48 -36.76 -2.46
CA MET A 217 -39.14 -36.95 -1.17
C MET A 217 -38.36 -37.88 -0.23
N ARG A 218 -37.79 -38.99 -0.72
CA ARG A 218 -36.93 -39.89 0.08
C ARG A 218 -35.73 -39.14 0.68
N ASN A 219 -35.04 -38.35 -0.14
CA ASN A 219 -33.87 -37.56 0.29
C ASN A 219 -34.25 -36.45 1.29
N VAL A 220 -35.34 -35.72 1.07
CA VAL A 220 -35.83 -34.69 2.01
C VAL A 220 -36.23 -35.31 3.36
N ASN A 221 -36.86 -36.48 3.36
CA ASN A 221 -37.23 -37.18 4.60
C ASN A 221 -36.02 -37.72 5.37
N ALA A 222 -34.96 -38.18 4.68
CA ALA A 222 -33.70 -38.55 5.32
C ALA A 222 -33.03 -37.33 6.01
N ILE A 223 -32.93 -36.20 5.32
CA ILE A 223 -32.37 -34.94 5.86
C ILE A 223 -33.18 -34.47 7.07
N ASN A 224 -34.52 -34.51 7.01
CA ASN A 224 -35.38 -34.15 8.13
C ASN A 224 -35.25 -35.09 9.34
N THR A 225 -34.93 -36.36 9.10
CA THR A 225 -34.67 -37.35 10.16
C THR A 225 -33.34 -37.04 10.87
N VAL A 226 -32.25 -36.81 10.12
CA VAL A 226 -30.95 -36.40 10.68
C VAL A 226 -31.07 -35.10 11.49
N ASN A 227 -31.81 -34.11 10.98
CA ASN A 227 -32.07 -32.84 11.68
C ASN A 227 -32.91 -33.00 12.95
N ARG A 228 -33.80 -34.01 13.04
CA ARG A 228 -34.49 -34.35 14.29
C ARG A 228 -33.54 -34.97 15.31
N THR A 229 -32.70 -35.92 14.89
CA THR A 229 -31.71 -36.55 15.77
C THR A 229 -30.74 -35.53 16.36
N LEU A 230 -30.21 -34.62 15.53
CA LEU A 230 -29.32 -33.54 15.99
C LEU A 230 -30.00 -32.60 17.01
N ARG A 231 -31.27 -32.24 16.79
CA ARG A 231 -32.05 -31.43 17.75
C ARG A 231 -32.36 -32.18 19.04
N GLN A 232 -32.53 -33.50 19.00
CA GLN A 232 -32.71 -34.31 20.22
C GLN A 232 -31.42 -34.40 21.04
N SER A 233 -30.24 -34.51 20.41
CA SER A 233 -28.95 -34.47 21.12
C SER A 233 -28.65 -33.11 21.77
N PHE A 234 -29.11 -31.99 21.18
CA PHE A 234 -28.95 -30.66 21.79
C PHE A 234 -29.90 -30.41 22.98
N ASN A 235 -31.09 -31.02 23.00
CA ASN A 235 -32.10 -30.78 24.02
C ASN A 235 -32.01 -31.71 25.25
N GLN A 236 -30.99 -32.57 25.36
CA GLN A 236 -30.81 -33.48 26.50
C GLN A 236 -29.81 -32.98 27.57
N GLN A 237 -29.25 -31.78 27.44
CA GLN A 237 -28.41 -31.18 28.48
C GLN A 237 -29.17 -30.10 29.26
N GLN A 238 -29.37 -30.36 30.55
CA GLN A 238 -29.92 -29.49 31.60
C GLN A 238 -31.45 -29.25 31.56
N PRO A 239 -32.11 -28.90 32.71
CA PRO A 239 -31.53 -28.37 33.96
C PRO A 239 -31.89 -29.10 35.27
N ASN A 240 -31.17 -28.76 36.36
CA ASN A 240 -31.82 -28.33 37.61
C ASN A 240 -30.89 -27.59 38.60
N HIS A 241 -31.40 -26.44 39.09
CA HIS A 241 -31.09 -25.64 40.29
C HIS A 241 -29.67 -25.19 40.71
N HIS A 242 -29.49 -23.86 40.62
CA HIS A 242 -29.06 -22.89 41.66
C HIS A 242 -27.82 -23.16 42.56
N GLN A 243 -26.79 -22.32 42.42
CA GLN A 243 -26.59 -21.10 43.25
C GLN A 243 -25.44 -20.22 42.71
N THR A 244 -25.29 -19.00 43.22
CA THR A 244 -24.30 -17.97 42.82
C THR A 244 -23.32 -17.67 43.98
N PRO A 245 -22.26 -16.86 43.78
CA PRO A 245 -21.32 -16.83 42.66
C PRO A 245 -19.85 -16.87 43.15
N LEU A 246 -18.94 -17.52 42.41
CA LEU A 246 -17.50 -17.40 42.64
C LEU A 246 -16.74 -17.07 41.34
N TYR A 247 -16.40 -15.80 41.20
CA TYR A 247 -15.35 -15.33 40.31
C TYR A 247 -13.98 -15.59 40.97
N ASN A 248 -12.93 -15.70 40.14
CA ASN A 248 -11.52 -15.93 40.49
C ASN A 248 -11.12 -17.39 40.84
N LEU A 249 -9.83 -17.68 40.58
CA LEU A 249 -9.06 -18.87 41.00
C LEU A 249 -9.41 -20.24 40.37
N GLN A 250 -9.41 -20.34 39.03
CA GLN A 250 -9.09 -21.63 38.37
C GLN A 250 -8.46 -21.53 36.96
N GLN A 251 -7.34 -20.82 36.84
CA GLN A 251 -6.42 -20.88 35.68
C GLN A 251 -4.96 -21.21 36.08
N ARG A 252 -4.74 -22.06 37.09
CA ARG A 252 -3.40 -22.56 37.47
C ARG A 252 -3.43 -24.02 37.93
N SER A 253 -3.66 -24.95 37.00
CA SER A 253 -3.39 -26.37 37.19
C SER A 253 -3.29 -27.11 35.85
N ASN A 254 -2.44 -28.14 35.79
CA ASN A 254 -2.40 -29.18 34.76
C ASN A 254 -1.94 -28.79 33.35
N PHE A 255 -0.66 -28.41 33.21
CA PHE A 255 0.19 -28.95 32.13
C PHE A 255 1.68 -28.99 32.54
N HIS A 256 1.98 -29.77 33.59
CA HIS A 256 3.36 -30.01 34.03
C HIS A 256 3.90 -31.28 33.35
N MET A 257 4.31 -31.17 32.09
CA MET A 257 5.01 -32.25 31.38
C MET A 257 6.48 -32.28 31.81
N ASN A 258 6.92 -33.40 32.40
CA ASN A 258 8.29 -33.57 32.87
C ASN A 258 9.20 -34.06 31.72
N PHE A 259 10.00 -33.16 31.16
CA PHE A 259 10.81 -33.41 29.95
C PHE A 259 12.09 -34.24 30.18
N SER A 260 12.34 -34.73 31.40
CA SER A 260 13.60 -35.38 31.78
C SER A 260 13.82 -36.82 31.27
N SER A 261 12.95 -37.35 30.39
CA SER A 261 12.97 -38.77 29.97
C SER A 261 13.04 -39.03 28.46
N MET A 262 13.09 -38.00 27.61
CA MET A 262 13.11 -38.16 26.14
C MET A 262 14.48 -37.92 25.48
N ASN A 263 15.49 -38.69 25.91
CA ASN A 263 16.72 -38.88 25.13
C ASN A 263 16.53 -40.06 24.15
N GLY A 264 16.00 -39.79 22.96
CA GLY A 264 15.84 -40.79 21.90
C GLY A 264 15.20 -40.23 20.62
N SER A 265 15.70 -40.68 19.46
CA SER A 265 15.27 -40.30 18.10
C SER A 265 15.28 -38.79 17.77
N SER A 266 16.36 -38.35 17.14
CA SER A 266 16.51 -37.01 16.57
C SER A 266 16.02 -36.95 15.11
N ASP A 267 14.71 -37.04 14.88
CA ASP A 267 14.06 -36.17 13.88
C ASP A 267 12.53 -36.21 13.96
N SER A 268 11.91 -35.05 13.77
CA SER A 268 10.46 -34.91 13.59
C SER A 268 10.18 -33.57 12.90
N PRO A 269 9.84 -33.55 11.59
CA PRO A 269 9.69 -32.31 10.83
C PRO A 269 8.69 -31.32 11.44
N MET A 270 7.65 -31.83 12.12
CA MET A 270 6.60 -31.02 12.74
C MET A 270 7.03 -30.23 14.00
N LYS A 271 8.27 -30.40 14.48
CA LYS A 271 8.82 -29.61 15.60
C LYS A 271 9.53 -28.31 15.19
N LYS A 272 9.70 -28.03 13.88
CA LYS A 272 10.49 -26.89 13.35
C LYS A 272 9.64 -25.78 12.70
N VAL A 273 8.38 -25.59 13.11
CA VAL A 273 7.48 -24.54 12.55
C VAL A 273 6.95 -23.63 13.66
N PRO A 274 7.07 -22.28 13.55
CA PRO A 274 6.47 -21.34 14.50
C PRO A 274 4.93 -21.45 14.56
N ARG A 275 4.35 -21.24 15.74
CA ARG A 275 2.89 -21.18 15.96
C ARG A 275 2.44 -19.73 16.11
N ASP A 276 1.18 -19.44 15.78
CA ASP A 276 0.56 -18.14 16.09
C ASP A 276 -0.09 -18.10 17.49
N ARG A 277 -0.59 -16.91 17.83
CA ARG A 277 -1.01 -16.54 19.19
C ARG A 277 -2.42 -17.01 19.59
N LEU A 278 -3.16 -17.70 18.71
CA LEU A 278 -4.46 -18.31 19.06
C LEU A 278 -4.43 -19.85 19.01
N GLY A 279 -3.25 -20.46 18.84
CA GLY A 279 -3.11 -21.92 18.75
C GLY A 279 -3.64 -22.51 17.44
N LEU A 280 -4.03 -21.65 16.51
CA LEU A 280 -4.26 -22.02 15.12
C LEU A 280 -2.92 -22.15 14.39
N TRP A 281 -2.99 -22.73 13.20
CA TRP A 281 -1.88 -22.67 12.27
C TRP A 281 -1.89 -21.27 11.66
N GLY A 282 -1.00 -20.41 12.15
CA GLY A 282 -0.58 -19.25 11.36
C GLY A 282 -0.02 -19.79 10.05
N THR A 283 -0.77 -19.63 8.96
CA THR A 283 -0.32 -19.99 7.62
C THR A 283 0.78 -19.01 7.24
N GLY A 284 2.00 -19.31 7.69
CA GLY A 284 3.12 -18.38 7.75
C GLY A 284 3.28 -17.63 6.42
N GLY A 285 3.44 -16.31 6.48
CA GLY A 285 3.17 -15.42 5.33
C GLY A 285 3.90 -15.76 4.03
N GLU A 286 5.02 -16.48 4.10
CA GLU A 286 5.85 -16.91 2.96
C GLU A 286 5.70 -18.41 2.58
N VAL A 287 4.90 -19.20 3.31
CA VAL A 287 4.52 -20.57 2.93
C VAL A 287 3.39 -20.52 1.88
N ASP A 288 3.71 -19.94 0.72
CA ASP A 288 2.94 -20.13 -0.51
C ASP A 288 2.91 -21.63 -0.81
N VAL A 289 1.76 -22.29 -0.64
CA VAL A 289 1.59 -23.71 -0.95
C VAL A 289 1.66 -23.83 -2.48
N PRO A 290 2.76 -24.36 -3.06
CA PRO A 290 3.02 -24.13 -4.48
C PRO A 290 1.99 -24.84 -5.35
N GLY A 291 1.41 -24.11 -6.31
CA GLY A 291 0.32 -24.60 -7.16
C GLY A 291 -1.08 -24.56 -6.55
N ASN A 292 -1.27 -24.14 -5.29
CA ASN A 292 -2.60 -23.96 -4.65
C ASN A 292 -3.49 -22.94 -5.40
N ILE A 293 -2.85 -21.99 -6.11
CA ILE A 293 -3.49 -21.03 -7.00
C ILE A 293 -2.83 -21.14 -8.37
N SER A 294 -3.62 -21.19 -9.43
CA SER A 294 -3.18 -21.40 -10.81
C SER A 294 -4.01 -20.59 -11.81
N GLY A 295 -3.68 -20.67 -13.10
CA GLY A 295 -4.35 -19.94 -14.17
C GLY A 295 -4.37 -18.42 -13.96
N LEU A 296 -5.42 -17.77 -14.46
CA LEU A 296 -5.56 -16.30 -14.39
C LEU A 296 -5.54 -15.77 -12.94
N GLN A 297 -5.99 -16.55 -11.95
CA GLN A 297 -6.00 -16.13 -10.54
C GLN A 297 -4.57 -15.93 -10.00
N ARG A 298 -3.59 -16.74 -10.42
CA ARG A 298 -2.16 -16.57 -10.04
C ARG A 298 -1.58 -15.26 -10.59
N LEU A 299 -2.09 -14.78 -11.73
CA LEU A 299 -1.69 -13.49 -12.33
C LEU A 299 -2.41 -12.29 -11.70
N GLN A 300 -3.62 -12.48 -11.17
CA GLN A 300 -4.45 -11.43 -10.56
C GLN A 300 -4.11 -11.13 -9.10
N GLN A 301 -3.44 -12.05 -8.38
CA GLN A 301 -3.13 -11.89 -6.96
C GLN A 301 -1.71 -11.36 -6.73
N LYS A 302 -1.60 -10.10 -6.25
CA LYS A 302 -0.35 -9.34 -6.10
C LYS A 302 0.79 -10.04 -5.35
N LYS A 303 0.46 -10.87 -4.35
CA LYS A 303 1.39 -11.66 -3.53
C LYS A 303 2.12 -12.77 -4.31
N TYR A 304 1.51 -13.25 -5.41
CA TYR A 304 1.92 -14.43 -6.16
C TYR A 304 2.33 -14.15 -7.61
N ASN A 305 1.90 -13.03 -8.19
CA ASN A 305 2.20 -12.65 -9.56
C ASN A 305 3.66 -12.19 -9.72
N LYS A 306 4.44 -12.87 -10.58
CA LYS A 306 5.83 -12.49 -10.93
C LYS A 306 5.95 -11.59 -12.18
N GLY A 307 4.84 -11.31 -12.87
CA GLY A 307 4.86 -10.67 -14.18
C GLY A 307 5.58 -11.56 -15.22
N LEU A 308 6.61 -11.03 -15.88
CA LEU A 308 7.38 -11.78 -16.88
C LEU A 308 8.46 -12.69 -16.28
N ALA A 309 8.70 -12.64 -14.98
CA ALA A 309 9.68 -13.49 -14.29
C ALA A 309 9.19 -14.89 -13.90
N PHE A 310 7.94 -15.27 -14.26
CA PHE A 310 7.59 -16.68 -14.30
C PHE A 310 8.42 -17.38 -15.38
N ASN A 311 9.14 -18.45 -15.02
CA ASN A 311 9.92 -19.25 -15.98
C ASN A 311 8.98 -20.14 -16.85
N LEU A 312 9.53 -20.86 -17.85
CA LEU A 312 8.69 -21.64 -18.78
C LEU A 312 7.96 -22.81 -18.09
N GLU A 313 8.62 -23.48 -17.15
CA GLU A 313 8.07 -24.60 -16.39
C GLU A 313 6.95 -24.14 -15.44
N GLU A 314 7.18 -23.04 -14.70
CA GLU A 314 6.15 -22.35 -13.93
C GLU A 314 4.95 -21.98 -14.80
N ARG A 315 5.19 -21.43 -15.99
CA ARG A 315 4.10 -21.04 -16.91
C ARG A 315 3.28 -22.24 -17.36
N GLN A 316 3.93 -23.37 -17.66
CA GLN A 316 3.27 -24.59 -18.12
C GLN A 316 2.49 -25.26 -16.98
N LEU A 317 3.13 -25.54 -15.84
CA LEU A 317 2.52 -26.27 -14.73
C LEU A 317 1.43 -25.48 -14.01
N LEU A 318 1.53 -24.15 -13.95
CA LEU A 318 0.48 -23.28 -13.40
C LEU A 318 -0.63 -22.96 -14.41
N GLY A 319 -0.57 -23.44 -15.65
CA GLY A 319 -1.59 -23.17 -16.68
C GLY A 319 -1.70 -21.70 -17.09
N ILE A 320 -0.60 -20.94 -17.03
CA ILE A 320 -0.53 -19.51 -17.44
C ILE A 320 0.27 -19.29 -18.74
N GLN A 321 0.84 -20.35 -19.32
CA GLN A 321 1.49 -20.29 -20.62
C GLN A 321 0.51 -19.84 -21.71
N GLY A 322 0.90 -18.84 -22.50
CA GLY A 322 0.03 -18.19 -23.48
C GLY A 322 -0.80 -17.02 -22.93
N LEU A 323 -0.94 -16.87 -21.61
CA LEU A 323 -1.51 -15.66 -20.98
C LEU A 323 -0.47 -14.54 -20.83
N LEU A 324 0.82 -14.85 -20.97
CA LEU A 324 1.94 -13.93 -20.87
C LEU A 324 2.76 -13.91 -22.18
N PRO A 325 3.29 -12.74 -22.61
CA PRO A 325 4.24 -12.64 -23.71
C PRO A 325 5.39 -13.64 -23.60
N ALA A 326 5.85 -14.18 -24.74
CA ALA A 326 6.80 -15.31 -24.77
C ALA A 326 8.18 -15.03 -24.14
N ARG A 327 8.57 -13.75 -23.97
CA ARG A 327 9.81 -13.40 -23.27
C ARG A 327 9.65 -13.66 -21.76
N ILE A 328 10.63 -14.36 -21.20
CA ILE A 328 10.89 -14.39 -19.75
C ILE A 328 11.85 -13.24 -19.45
N LYS A 329 11.64 -12.55 -18.32
CA LYS A 329 12.55 -11.51 -17.82
C LYS A 329 13.14 -11.91 -16.47
N THR A 330 14.35 -11.46 -16.13
CA THR A 330 14.82 -11.46 -14.74
C THR A 330 14.02 -10.47 -13.88
N GLU A 331 14.27 -10.44 -12.58
CA GLU A 331 13.65 -9.44 -11.72
C GLU A 331 14.22 -8.03 -12.00
N GLU A 332 15.51 -7.96 -12.29
CA GLU A 332 16.29 -6.76 -12.59
C GLU A 332 15.84 -6.16 -13.92
N GLU A 333 15.63 -6.98 -14.97
CA GLU A 333 15.00 -6.55 -16.23
C GLU A 333 13.56 -6.02 -16.03
N GLN A 334 12.89 -6.33 -14.91
CA GLN A 334 11.57 -5.76 -14.56
C GLN A 334 11.69 -4.50 -13.68
N VAL A 335 12.69 -4.40 -12.80
CA VAL A 335 13.01 -3.19 -12.03
C VAL A 335 13.45 -2.08 -12.98
N GLU A 336 14.42 -2.33 -13.86
CA GLU A 336 14.89 -1.39 -14.89
C GLU A 336 13.74 -0.88 -15.75
N HIS A 337 12.87 -1.78 -16.22
CA HIS A 337 11.68 -1.41 -17.00
C HIS A 337 10.69 -0.54 -16.20
N SER A 338 10.61 -0.73 -14.88
CA SER A 338 9.76 0.10 -14.00
C SER A 338 10.37 1.48 -13.76
N LEU A 339 11.69 1.57 -13.62
CA LEU A 339 12.43 2.83 -13.53
C LEU A 339 12.33 3.65 -14.82
N LEU A 340 12.52 3.01 -15.99
CA LEU A 340 12.33 3.65 -17.31
C LEU A 340 10.90 4.15 -17.54
N LEU A 341 9.89 3.50 -16.95
CA LEU A 341 8.51 3.97 -16.99
C LEU A 341 8.27 5.14 -16.03
N LEU A 342 8.89 5.14 -14.85
CA LEU A 342 8.84 6.25 -13.89
C LEU A 342 9.52 7.51 -14.41
N ASP A 343 10.69 7.38 -15.03
CA ASP A 343 11.46 8.50 -15.59
C ASP A 343 10.83 9.10 -16.86
N ARG A 344 9.84 8.41 -17.45
CA ARG A 344 8.98 8.93 -18.51
C ARG A 344 7.80 9.77 -17.99
N LEU A 345 7.41 9.63 -16.72
CA LEU A 345 6.27 10.36 -16.15
C LEU A 345 6.73 11.73 -15.65
N GLU A 346 6.10 12.80 -16.17
CA GLU A 346 6.57 14.18 -15.93
C GLU A 346 6.32 14.64 -14.49
N ASN A 347 5.16 14.29 -13.90
CA ASN A 347 4.74 14.75 -12.59
C ASN A 347 4.66 13.60 -11.56
N ASP A 348 4.84 13.94 -10.28
CA ASP A 348 4.97 12.94 -9.22
C ASP A 348 3.65 12.28 -8.83
N LEU A 349 2.50 12.90 -9.12
CA LEU A 349 1.20 12.26 -8.90
C LEU A 349 1.00 11.06 -9.83
N ASP A 350 1.38 11.18 -11.10
CA ASP A 350 1.34 10.05 -12.04
C ASP A 350 2.36 8.96 -11.66
N LYS A 351 3.54 9.35 -11.13
CA LYS A 351 4.53 8.39 -10.57
C LYS A 351 3.97 7.66 -9.35
N TYR A 352 3.32 8.37 -8.42
CA TYR A 352 2.60 7.77 -7.30
C TYR A 352 1.51 6.82 -7.81
N MET A 353 0.68 7.22 -8.78
CA MET A 353 -0.36 6.36 -9.35
C MET A 353 0.23 5.12 -10.04
N TYR A 354 1.37 5.24 -10.73
CA TYR A 354 2.12 4.10 -11.29
C TYR A 354 2.60 3.13 -10.21
N LEU A 355 3.27 3.64 -9.17
CA LEU A 355 3.76 2.83 -8.04
C LEU A 355 2.61 2.17 -7.26
N ASN A 356 1.51 2.90 -7.08
CA ASN A 356 0.30 2.43 -6.43
C ASN A 356 -0.37 1.28 -7.23
N ASN A 357 -0.34 1.35 -8.56
CA ASN A 357 -0.75 0.25 -9.46
C ASN A 357 0.25 -0.91 -9.47
N LEU A 358 1.56 -0.63 -9.41
CA LEU A 358 2.60 -1.65 -9.35
C LEU A 358 2.41 -2.53 -8.11
N ALA A 359 2.15 -1.93 -6.95
CA ALA A 359 1.86 -2.63 -5.70
C ALA A 359 0.66 -3.58 -5.81
N GLU A 360 -0.45 -3.18 -6.46
CA GLU A 360 -1.63 -4.07 -6.63
C GLU A 360 -1.48 -5.09 -7.77
N ARG A 361 -0.47 -4.94 -8.63
CA ARG A 361 -0.17 -5.90 -9.69
C ARG A 361 0.84 -6.95 -9.27
N ASN A 362 1.89 -6.56 -8.55
CA ASN A 362 3.04 -7.38 -8.20
C ASN A 362 3.76 -6.77 -6.98
N GLU A 363 3.51 -7.35 -5.82
CA GLU A 363 3.94 -6.84 -4.50
C GLU A 363 5.47 -6.82 -4.36
N ARG A 364 6.15 -7.91 -4.74
CA ARG A 364 7.62 -7.99 -4.65
C ARG A 364 8.31 -7.04 -5.62
N LEU A 365 7.82 -6.90 -6.85
CA LEU A 365 8.41 -5.95 -7.80
C LEU A 365 8.22 -4.50 -7.33
N PHE A 366 7.10 -4.17 -6.70
CA PHE A 366 6.92 -2.86 -6.06
C PHE A 366 8.00 -2.60 -5.01
N TYR A 367 8.15 -3.49 -4.01
CA TYR A 367 9.15 -3.29 -2.97
C TYR A 367 10.60 -3.35 -3.50
N LYS A 368 10.91 -4.22 -4.46
CA LYS A 368 12.23 -4.30 -5.09
C LYS A 368 12.55 -3.06 -5.95
N VAL A 369 11.55 -2.37 -6.49
CA VAL A 369 11.71 -1.03 -7.08
C VAL A 369 11.96 0.02 -5.99
N LEU A 370 11.18 0.05 -4.90
CA LEU A 370 11.40 1.02 -3.80
C LEU A 370 12.79 0.90 -3.18
N SER A 371 13.26 -0.33 -2.93
CA SER A 371 14.59 -0.59 -2.38
C SER A 371 15.74 -0.42 -3.38
N SER A 372 15.48 -0.19 -4.68
CA SER A 372 16.53 0.04 -5.68
C SER A 372 17.18 1.43 -5.58
N ASP A 373 16.40 2.44 -5.20
CA ASP A 373 16.86 3.78 -4.87
C ASP A 373 15.89 4.40 -3.84
N VAL A 374 16.14 4.16 -2.56
CA VAL A 374 15.29 4.64 -1.47
C VAL A 374 15.18 6.17 -1.46
N ALA A 375 16.24 6.89 -1.86
CA ALA A 375 16.25 8.35 -1.87
C ALA A 375 15.35 8.93 -2.97
N LYS A 376 15.34 8.33 -4.16
CA LYS A 376 14.44 8.70 -5.28
C LYS A 376 13.01 8.18 -5.08
N MET A 377 12.82 7.02 -4.44
CA MET A 377 11.52 6.34 -4.35
C MET A 377 10.70 6.75 -3.12
N MET A 378 11.32 6.99 -1.95
CA MET A 378 10.59 7.37 -0.73
C MET A 378 9.74 8.65 -0.92
N PRO A 379 10.22 9.72 -1.58
CA PRO A 379 9.42 10.92 -1.82
C PRO A 379 8.22 10.71 -2.77
N LEU A 380 8.21 9.63 -3.54
CA LEU A 380 7.13 9.28 -4.48
C LEU A 380 6.03 8.43 -3.85
N VAL A 381 6.34 7.61 -2.83
CA VAL A 381 5.33 6.80 -2.09
C VAL A 381 4.91 7.41 -0.76
N TYR A 382 5.72 8.30 -0.19
CA TYR A 382 5.41 9.01 1.05
C TYR A 382 5.55 10.53 0.86
N THR A 383 5.95 11.27 1.90
CA THR A 383 6.05 12.73 1.87
C THR A 383 7.15 13.20 0.90
N PRO A 384 6.88 14.20 0.03
CA PRO A 384 5.67 15.04 0.00
C PRO A 384 4.53 14.49 -0.87
N THR A 385 4.79 13.60 -1.83
CA THR A 385 3.83 13.24 -2.91
C THR A 385 2.55 12.61 -2.38
N VAL A 386 2.62 11.81 -1.32
CA VAL A 386 1.44 11.21 -0.67
C VAL A 386 0.43 12.26 -0.19
N GLY A 387 0.87 13.46 0.20
CA GLY A 387 -0.01 14.55 0.61
C GLY A 387 -0.84 15.09 -0.56
N LEU A 388 -0.21 15.28 -1.72
CA LEU A 388 -0.89 15.65 -2.98
C LEU A 388 -1.84 14.54 -3.44
N ALA A 389 -1.46 13.27 -3.25
CA ALA A 389 -2.31 12.13 -3.52
C ALA A 389 -3.53 12.08 -2.58
N CYS A 390 -3.38 12.45 -1.30
CA CYS A 390 -4.49 12.57 -0.35
C CYS A 390 -5.42 13.74 -0.72
N GLN A 391 -4.90 14.92 -1.10
CA GLN A 391 -5.73 16.03 -1.58
C GLN A 391 -6.59 15.67 -2.81
N LYS A 392 -6.14 14.71 -3.61
CA LYS A 392 -6.82 14.23 -4.82
C LYS A 392 -7.41 12.82 -4.67
N PHE A 393 -7.49 12.27 -3.45
CA PHE A 393 -7.78 10.85 -3.25
C PHE A 393 -9.13 10.43 -3.84
N SER A 394 -10.17 11.28 -3.68
CA SER A 394 -11.49 11.14 -4.33
C SER A 394 -11.39 10.83 -5.83
N LEU A 395 -10.46 11.50 -6.53
CA LEU A 395 -10.31 11.49 -7.99
C LEU A 395 -9.42 10.35 -8.47
N ILE A 396 -8.41 9.95 -7.69
CA ILE A 396 -7.44 8.92 -8.06
C ILE A 396 -7.76 7.53 -7.46
N PHE A 397 -8.90 7.38 -6.77
CA PHE A 397 -9.31 6.12 -6.17
C PHE A 397 -9.56 5.05 -7.24
N GLN A 398 -8.82 3.95 -7.17
CA GLN A 398 -8.87 2.84 -8.14
C GLN A 398 -9.06 1.48 -7.48
N TYR A 399 -8.41 1.24 -6.33
CA TYR A 399 -8.44 -0.02 -5.59
C TYR A 399 -8.50 0.25 -4.08
N PRO A 400 -9.30 -0.50 -3.30
CA PRO A 400 -9.24 -0.45 -1.84
C PRO A 400 -7.93 -1.06 -1.35
N LYS A 401 -7.18 -0.31 -0.53
CA LYS A 401 -5.86 -0.73 -0.01
C LYS A 401 -5.81 -0.96 1.50
N GLY A 402 -6.87 -0.57 2.20
CA GLY A 402 -7.01 -0.63 3.65
C GLY A 402 -8.48 -0.68 4.02
N MET A 403 -8.77 -0.49 5.31
CA MET A 403 -10.14 -0.50 5.82
C MET A 403 -10.61 0.89 6.20
N TYR A 404 -11.79 1.26 5.73
CA TYR A 404 -12.56 2.37 6.30
C TYR A 404 -13.47 1.79 7.37
N ILE A 405 -13.42 2.36 8.56
CA ILE A 405 -14.32 2.02 9.67
C ILE A 405 -14.97 3.34 10.06
N THR A 406 -16.30 3.42 9.99
CA THR A 406 -17.02 4.68 10.15
C THR A 406 -17.63 4.80 11.54
N ILE A 407 -17.96 6.02 11.97
CA ILE A 407 -18.71 6.23 13.22
C ILE A 407 -20.09 5.52 13.22
N ASN A 408 -20.63 5.18 12.04
CA ASN A 408 -21.87 4.42 11.90
C ASN A 408 -21.68 2.90 12.12
N ASP A 409 -20.44 2.41 12.16
CA ASP A 409 -20.09 1.02 12.48
C ASP A 409 -19.90 0.79 13.99
N LYS A 410 -20.13 1.81 14.83
CA LYS A 410 -20.14 1.72 16.31
C LYS A 410 -21.17 0.67 16.78
N GLY A 411 -20.68 -0.31 17.55
CA GLY A 411 -21.37 -1.53 17.96
C GLY A 411 -21.03 -2.76 17.10
N HIS A 412 -20.33 -2.57 15.97
CA HIS A 412 -20.06 -3.58 14.94
C HIS A 412 -18.61 -3.54 14.40
N VAL A 413 -17.67 -2.83 15.05
CA VAL A 413 -16.30 -2.64 14.53
C VAL A 413 -15.54 -3.98 14.39
N TYR A 414 -15.78 -4.94 15.28
CA TYR A 414 -15.20 -6.28 15.19
C TYR A 414 -15.74 -7.06 13.98
N GLU A 415 -17.02 -6.93 13.67
CA GLU A 415 -17.66 -7.51 12.48
C GLU A 415 -17.11 -6.88 11.19
N VAL A 416 -16.81 -5.58 11.19
CA VAL A 416 -16.12 -4.90 10.08
C VAL A 416 -14.70 -5.43 9.91
N LEU A 417 -13.87 -5.49 10.97
CA LEU A 417 -12.50 -6.03 10.95
C LEU A 417 -12.39 -7.50 10.51
N ARG A 418 -13.48 -8.27 10.61
CA ARG A 418 -13.53 -9.65 10.10
C ARG A 418 -13.55 -9.76 8.56
N ASN A 419 -13.77 -8.64 7.84
CA ASN A 419 -13.74 -8.62 6.38
C ASN A 419 -12.31 -8.47 5.80
N TRP A 420 -11.29 -8.20 6.63
CA TRP A 420 -9.89 -8.23 6.16
C TRP A 420 -9.46 -9.66 5.82
N PRO A 421 -8.84 -9.91 4.65
CA PRO A 421 -8.54 -11.27 4.18
C PRO A 421 -7.37 -11.93 4.92
N GLU A 422 -6.41 -11.16 5.42
CA GLU A 422 -5.26 -11.69 6.17
C GLU A 422 -5.61 -11.85 7.65
N THR A 423 -5.18 -12.95 8.27
CA THR A 423 -5.44 -13.25 9.69
C THR A 423 -4.26 -12.94 10.61
N ASP A 424 -3.03 -12.96 10.08
CA ASP A 424 -1.78 -12.69 10.80
C ASP A 424 -1.40 -11.19 10.73
N VAL A 425 -2.37 -10.29 10.92
CA VAL A 425 -2.07 -8.85 11.03
C VAL A 425 -1.32 -8.60 12.33
N ARG A 426 -0.24 -7.82 12.25
CA ARG A 426 0.62 -7.47 13.38
C ARG A 426 0.91 -5.98 13.47
N ALA A 427 0.81 -5.23 12.38
CA ALA A 427 1.00 -3.79 12.34
C ALA A 427 -0.19 -3.09 11.70
N ILE A 428 -0.78 -2.15 12.43
CA ILE A 428 -1.82 -1.23 11.97
C ILE A 428 -1.25 0.18 12.04
N VAL A 429 -1.40 0.94 10.96
CA VAL A 429 -1.33 2.40 11.00
C VAL A 429 -2.75 2.91 10.83
N VAL A 430 -3.19 3.78 11.73
CA VAL A 430 -4.54 4.32 11.77
C VAL A 430 -4.51 5.86 11.79
N THR A 431 -5.46 6.46 11.08
CA THR A 431 -5.71 7.91 11.09
C THR A 431 -7.21 8.19 11.10
N ASP A 432 -7.66 9.31 11.65
CA ASP A 432 -9.00 9.87 11.37
C ASP A 432 -8.95 10.97 10.29
N GLY A 433 -7.77 11.30 9.78
CA GLY A 433 -7.54 12.28 8.72
C GLY A 433 -7.84 13.73 9.11
N GLU A 434 -7.92 14.08 10.40
CA GLU A 434 -8.23 15.45 10.84
C GLU A 434 -7.05 16.42 10.65
N ARG A 435 -5.80 15.93 10.60
CA ARG A 435 -4.60 16.77 10.59
C ARG A 435 -3.49 16.19 9.73
N ILE A 436 -3.81 15.88 8.47
CA ILE A 436 -2.83 15.42 7.47
C ILE A 436 -1.68 16.45 7.38
N LEU A 437 -0.42 16.01 7.54
CA LEU A 437 0.73 16.87 7.77
C LEU A 437 0.83 18.05 6.79
N GLY A 438 0.64 19.27 7.31
CA GLY A 438 0.70 20.53 6.55
C GLY A 438 -0.51 20.82 5.64
N LEU A 439 -1.50 19.93 5.60
CA LEU A 439 -2.67 19.97 4.70
C LEU A 439 -4.01 20.06 5.45
N GLY A 440 -4.08 19.56 6.69
CA GLY A 440 -5.25 19.66 7.56
C GLY A 440 -6.26 18.52 7.38
N ASP A 441 -7.54 18.82 7.62
CA ASP A 441 -8.62 17.82 7.61
C ASP A 441 -8.98 17.42 6.17
N LEU A 442 -8.60 16.19 5.79
CA LEU A 442 -8.95 15.56 4.51
C LEU A 442 -9.99 14.44 4.65
N GLY A 443 -10.46 14.14 5.87
CA GLY A 443 -11.43 13.06 6.13
C GLY A 443 -10.95 11.70 5.61
N ALA A 444 -11.85 10.94 4.97
CA ALA A 444 -11.56 9.63 4.39
C ALA A 444 -10.42 9.64 3.35
N ASN A 445 -10.12 10.78 2.73
CA ASN A 445 -9.03 10.90 1.77
C ASN A 445 -7.63 10.77 2.44
N GLY A 446 -7.55 10.79 3.76
CA GLY A 446 -6.33 10.52 4.54
C GLY A 446 -5.78 9.09 4.42
N MET A 447 -6.53 8.13 3.85
CA MET A 447 -6.11 6.73 3.67
C MET A 447 -4.76 6.56 2.95
N GLY A 448 -4.34 7.52 2.12
CA GLY A 448 -3.01 7.50 1.51
C GLY A 448 -1.86 7.48 2.53
N ILE A 449 -2.03 8.10 3.71
CA ILE A 449 -1.00 8.19 4.74
C ILE A 449 -0.71 6.82 5.41
N PRO A 450 -1.70 6.09 5.98
CA PRO A 450 -1.49 4.72 6.45
C PRO A 450 -0.91 3.77 5.39
N VAL A 451 -1.37 3.86 4.14
CA VAL A 451 -0.86 3.04 3.03
C VAL A 451 0.63 3.36 2.75
N GLY A 452 0.99 4.65 2.76
CA GLY A 452 2.37 5.10 2.61
C GLY A 452 3.28 4.68 3.77
N LYS A 453 2.87 4.91 5.03
CA LYS A 453 3.62 4.47 6.22
C LYS A 453 3.86 2.96 6.23
N LEU A 454 2.85 2.14 5.92
CA LEU A 454 3.02 0.68 5.88
C LEU A 454 3.82 0.18 4.65
N SER A 455 3.85 0.95 3.56
CA SER A 455 4.80 0.70 2.47
C SER A 455 6.25 0.93 2.94
N LEU A 456 6.50 1.95 3.76
CA LEU A 456 7.81 2.22 4.37
C LEU A 456 8.17 1.22 5.49
N TYR A 457 7.21 0.72 6.29
CA TYR A 457 7.44 -0.42 7.21
C TYR A 457 8.08 -1.61 6.48
N THR A 458 7.58 -1.92 5.28
CA THR A 458 8.15 -2.99 4.44
C THR A 458 9.48 -2.58 3.83
N ALA A 459 9.52 -1.45 3.10
CA ALA A 459 10.69 -1.06 2.31
C ALA A 459 11.92 -0.71 3.17
N LEU A 460 11.70 -0.19 4.38
CA LEU A 460 12.76 0.29 5.27
C LEU A 460 13.12 -0.68 6.40
N ALA A 461 12.20 -1.55 6.86
CA ALA A 461 12.45 -2.52 7.93
C ALA A 461 12.11 -3.97 7.60
N GLY A 462 11.65 -4.27 6.38
CA GLY A 462 11.30 -5.63 5.98
C GLY A 462 10.08 -6.21 6.72
N ILE A 463 9.23 -5.39 7.35
CA ILE A 463 8.01 -5.90 7.99
C ILE A 463 7.09 -6.46 6.89
N LYS A 464 6.58 -7.68 7.06
CA LYS A 464 5.92 -8.44 5.98
C LYS A 464 4.60 -7.77 5.57
N PRO A 465 4.36 -7.45 4.27
CA PRO A 465 3.18 -6.70 3.81
C PRO A 465 1.84 -7.29 4.21
N ASN A 466 1.74 -8.62 4.27
CA ASN A 466 0.50 -9.31 4.64
C ASN A 466 0.19 -9.24 6.15
N GLN A 467 1.16 -8.79 6.96
CA GLN A 467 1.00 -8.50 8.39
C GLN A 467 0.66 -7.02 8.64
N CYS A 468 0.57 -6.20 7.59
CA CYS A 468 0.27 -4.77 7.64
C CYS A 468 -1.19 -4.48 7.25
N LEU A 469 -1.87 -3.61 8.01
CA LEU A 469 -3.26 -3.20 7.78
C LEU A 469 -3.43 -1.68 7.94
N PRO A 470 -3.57 -0.92 6.84
CA PRO A 470 -3.87 0.52 6.90
C PRO A 470 -5.36 0.75 7.19
N ILE A 471 -5.67 1.66 8.12
CA ILE A 471 -7.04 1.96 8.55
C ILE A 471 -7.31 3.48 8.53
N THR A 472 -8.50 3.87 8.09
CA THR A 472 -9.03 5.23 8.29
C THR A 472 -10.34 5.17 9.07
N LEU A 473 -10.41 5.95 10.15
CA LEU A 473 -11.57 6.09 11.02
C LEU A 473 -12.41 7.29 10.57
N ASP A 474 -13.41 7.04 9.72
CA ASP A 474 -14.24 8.10 9.14
C ASP A 474 -15.38 8.49 10.09
N VAL A 475 -15.14 9.59 10.82
CA VAL A 475 -16.13 10.22 11.71
C VAL A 475 -16.83 11.42 11.06
N GLY A 476 -16.61 11.66 9.77
CA GLY A 476 -16.92 12.90 9.04
C GLY A 476 -15.69 13.77 8.79
N THR A 477 -15.89 14.94 8.18
CA THR A 477 -14.86 15.96 7.97
C THR A 477 -15.43 17.36 8.17
N ASN A 478 -14.62 18.26 8.73
CA ASN A 478 -15.00 19.64 8.98
C ASN A 478 -14.76 20.55 7.76
N THR A 479 -14.02 20.09 6.74
CA THR A 479 -13.62 20.86 5.56
C THR A 479 -14.75 21.02 4.54
N GLU A 480 -15.31 22.23 4.41
CA GLU A 480 -16.47 22.51 3.54
C GLU A 480 -16.24 22.17 2.06
N SER A 481 -15.03 22.40 1.54
CA SER A 481 -14.70 22.10 0.14
C SER A 481 -14.71 20.60 -0.16
N ILE A 482 -14.47 19.74 0.84
CA ILE A 482 -14.52 18.29 0.71
C ILE A 482 -15.96 17.78 0.88
N LEU A 483 -16.74 18.35 1.81
CA LEU A 483 -18.17 18.07 1.91
C LEU A 483 -18.93 18.43 0.62
N ALA A 484 -18.52 19.51 -0.05
CA ALA A 484 -19.08 19.99 -1.32
C ALA A 484 -18.54 19.30 -2.57
N ASP A 485 -17.36 18.65 -2.52
CA ASP A 485 -16.78 17.91 -3.65
C ASP A 485 -17.70 16.72 -4.03
N PRO A 486 -18.32 16.68 -5.23
CA PRO A 486 -19.18 15.56 -5.63
C PRO A 486 -18.44 14.22 -5.77
N LEU A 487 -17.10 14.21 -5.81
CA LEU A 487 -16.30 12.99 -5.84
C LEU A 487 -15.95 12.44 -4.45
N TYR A 488 -16.07 13.23 -3.38
CA TYR A 488 -15.66 12.80 -2.03
C TYR A 488 -16.34 11.48 -1.60
N ILE A 489 -15.49 10.54 -1.18
CA ILE A 489 -15.82 9.14 -0.94
C ILE A 489 -16.20 8.81 0.51
N GLY A 490 -15.96 9.73 1.45
CA GLY A 490 -16.25 9.55 2.88
C GLY A 490 -17.60 10.11 3.32
N LEU A 491 -17.85 10.10 4.63
CA LEU A 491 -19.07 10.60 5.24
C LEU A 491 -19.24 12.11 5.03
N ARG A 492 -20.33 12.50 4.35
CA ARG A 492 -20.70 13.90 4.07
C ARG A 492 -21.36 14.58 5.28
N GLN A 493 -20.66 14.58 6.41
CA GLN A 493 -21.08 15.19 7.66
C GLN A 493 -19.88 15.82 8.39
N LYS A 494 -20.14 16.74 9.33
CA LYS A 494 -19.12 17.25 10.25
C LYS A 494 -18.61 16.16 11.19
N ARG A 495 -17.40 16.31 11.72
CA ARG A 495 -16.80 15.32 12.62
C ARG A 495 -17.65 15.11 13.86
N VAL A 496 -17.98 13.85 14.14
CA VAL A 496 -18.51 13.44 15.46
C VAL A 496 -17.38 13.59 16.48
N THR A 497 -17.70 14.16 17.65
CA THR A 497 -16.73 14.53 18.69
C THR A 497 -17.26 14.24 20.09
N GLY A 498 -16.39 14.31 21.10
CA GLY A 498 -16.75 14.01 22.49
C GLY A 498 -17.06 12.53 22.70
N ARG A 499 -18.03 12.24 23.58
CA ARG A 499 -18.29 10.87 24.06
C ARG A 499 -18.53 9.85 22.95
N ASP A 500 -19.24 10.20 21.88
CA ASP A 500 -19.55 9.25 20.81
C ASP A 500 -18.31 8.82 20.01
N TYR A 501 -17.40 9.77 19.75
CA TYR A 501 -16.08 9.51 19.19
C TYR A 501 -15.25 8.65 20.15
N ASP A 502 -15.22 9.00 21.44
CA ASP A 502 -14.38 8.32 22.43
C ASP A 502 -14.75 6.84 22.61
N GLU A 503 -16.04 6.54 22.73
CA GLU A 503 -16.54 5.16 22.81
C GLU A 503 -16.30 4.37 21.51
N PHE A 504 -16.25 5.04 20.35
CA PHE A 504 -15.94 4.42 19.07
C PHE A 504 -14.43 4.10 18.93
N ILE A 505 -13.53 4.99 19.38
CA ILE A 505 -12.10 4.66 19.44
C ILE A 505 -11.85 3.56 20.49
N ASP A 506 -12.54 3.57 21.64
CA ASP A 506 -12.47 2.46 22.62
C ASP A 506 -12.85 1.13 21.98
N GLU A 507 -13.99 1.07 21.28
CA GLU A 507 -14.44 -0.13 20.60
C GLU A 507 -13.42 -0.59 19.55
N PHE A 508 -12.87 0.32 18.75
CA PHE A 508 -11.83 0.02 17.76
C PHE A 508 -10.60 -0.63 18.40
N MET A 509 -10.03 -0.05 19.45
CA MET A 509 -8.85 -0.59 20.13
C MET A 509 -9.10 -2.00 20.68
N HIS A 510 -10.24 -2.21 21.34
CA HIS A 510 -10.63 -3.52 21.86
C HIS A 510 -10.95 -4.52 20.75
N ALA A 511 -11.55 -4.09 19.63
CA ALA A 511 -11.88 -4.94 18.49
C ALA A 511 -10.63 -5.41 17.75
N VAL A 512 -9.61 -4.54 17.61
CA VAL A 512 -8.29 -4.89 17.07
C VAL A 512 -7.61 -5.95 17.94
N VAL A 513 -7.49 -5.73 19.25
CA VAL A 513 -6.88 -6.70 20.18
C VAL A 513 -7.65 -8.02 20.20
N ARG A 514 -8.99 -7.98 20.16
CA ARG A 514 -9.86 -9.18 20.08
C ARG A 514 -9.66 -9.96 18.77
N ARG A 515 -9.31 -9.28 17.67
CA ARG A 515 -9.17 -9.87 16.32
C ARG A 515 -7.76 -10.38 16.02
N PHE A 516 -6.73 -9.67 16.46
CA PHE A 516 -5.32 -9.87 16.06
C PHE A 516 -4.35 -10.07 17.24
N GLY A 517 -4.82 -9.85 18.48
CA GLY A 517 -4.05 -10.06 19.72
C GLY A 517 -3.43 -8.81 20.33
N GLN A 518 -3.06 -8.90 21.61
CA GLN A 518 -2.56 -7.80 22.46
C GLN A 518 -1.26 -7.13 21.94
N ASN A 519 -0.47 -7.86 21.16
CA ASN A 519 0.78 -7.41 20.53
C ASN A 519 0.58 -6.88 19.10
N CYS A 520 -0.66 -6.75 18.62
CA CYS A 520 -0.90 -6.06 17.36
C CYS A 520 -0.50 -4.60 17.57
N LEU A 521 0.54 -4.17 16.89
CA LEU A 521 1.04 -2.80 16.93
C LEU A 521 -0.01 -1.87 16.32
N ILE A 522 -0.34 -0.80 17.04
CA ILE A 522 -1.25 0.26 16.58
C ILE A 522 -0.48 1.58 16.59
N GLN A 523 -0.16 2.11 15.41
CA GLN A 523 0.43 3.43 15.25
C GLN A 523 -0.67 4.44 14.91
N PHE A 524 -0.86 5.44 15.76
CA PHE A 524 -1.69 6.61 15.48
C PHE A 524 -0.92 7.62 14.64
N GLU A 525 -1.57 8.20 13.62
CA GLU A 525 -0.95 9.08 12.61
C GLU A 525 -1.91 10.19 12.16
N ASP A 526 -1.44 11.43 12.02
CA ASP A 526 -2.17 12.59 11.44
C ASP A 526 -3.54 12.89 12.11
N PHE A 527 -3.71 12.52 13.39
CA PHE A 527 -4.81 12.97 14.26
C PHE A 527 -4.61 14.42 14.71
N ALA A 528 -5.67 15.16 15.04
CA ALA A 528 -5.53 16.50 15.59
C ALA A 528 -4.93 16.52 17.02
N ASN A 529 -4.16 17.57 17.34
CA ASN A 529 -3.38 17.73 18.58
C ASN A 529 -4.10 17.32 19.88
N ALA A 530 -5.38 17.70 20.03
CA ALA A 530 -6.16 17.42 21.24
C ALA A 530 -6.59 15.94 21.34
N ASN A 531 -6.71 15.25 20.22
CA ASN A 531 -6.96 13.80 20.15
C ASN A 531 -5.63 13.02 20.23
N ALA A 532 -4.60 13.41 19.48
CA ALA A 532 -3.31 12.70 19.44
C ALA A 532 -2.71 12.46 20.83
N PHE A 533 -2.52 13.52 21.64
CA PHE A 533 -2.01 13.38 23.01
C PHE A 533 -2.94 12.57 23.92
N ARG A 534 -4.24 12.83 23.84
CA ARG A 534 -5.26 12.25 24.73
C ARG A 534 -5.47 10.75 24.48
N LEU A 535 -5.47 10.33 23.23
CA LEU A 535 -5.57 8.91 22.85
C LEU A 535 -4.26 8.17 23.12
N LEU A 536 -3.10 8.80 22.89
CA LEU A 536 -1.81 8.23 23.28
C LEU A 536 -1.78 7.97 24.79
N GLU A 537 -2.05 8.98 25.62
CA GLU A 537 -1.97 8.84 27.08
C GLU A 537 -3.00 7.85 27.64
N LYS A 538 -4.18 7.77 27.01
CA LYS A 538 -5.23 6.80 27.38
C LYS A 538 -4.86 5.34 27.07
N TYR A 539 -4.12 5.06 25.98
CA TYR A 539 -3.93 3.68 25.50
C TYR A 539 -2.49 3.13 25.65
N ARG A 540 -1.47 3.98 25.79
CA ARG A 540 -0.04 3.60 25.86
C ARG A 540 0.32 2.51 26.87
N ASN A 541 -0.44 2.41 27.96
CA ASN A 541 -0.20 1.50 29.09
C ASN A 541 -0.98 0.18 28.99
N ASP A 542 -2.02 0.13 28.14
CA ASP A 542 -2.95 -1.00 28.01
C ASP A 542 -2.90 -1.66 26.62
N PHE A 543 -2.23 -1.04 25.64
CA PHE A 543 -2.15 -1.50 24.25
C PHE A 543 -0.73 -1.39 23.70
N CYS A 544 -0.40 -2.21 22.70
CA CYS A 544 0.86 -2.13 21.96
C CYS A 544 0.82 -0.95 20.97
N THR A 545 0.84 0.28 21.48
CA THR A 545 0.48 1.49 20.73
C THR A 545 1.50 2.61 20.89
N PHE A 546 1.64 3.44 19.84
CA PHE A 546 2.38 4.71 19.88
C PHE A 546 1.77 5.72 18.89
N ASN A 547 2.22 6.98 18.94
CA ASN A 547 1.90 7.98 17.93
C ASN A 547 3.20 8.55 17.32
N ASP A 548 3.32 8.52 16.00
CA ASP A 548 4.59 8.89 15.33
C ASP A 548 4.80 10.41 15.29
N ASP A 549 3.73 11.19 15.11
CA ASP A 549 3.76 12.66 15.13
C ASP A 549 4.35 13.24 16.44
N ILE A 550 4.07 12.59 17.57
CA ILE A 550 4.59 12.94 18.90
C ILE A 550 5.93 12.22 19.15
N GLN A 551 5.94 10.89 19.21
CA GLN A 551 7.06 10.10 19.76
C GLN A 551 8.13 9.76 18.72
N GLY A 552 7.74 9.50 17.47
CA GLY A 552 8.68 9.30 16.37
C GLY A 552 9.43 10.59 16.02
N THR A 553 8.69 11.70 15.92
CA THR A 553 9.26 13.04 15.73
C THR A 553 10.18 13.44 16.89
N ALA A 554 9.81 13.11 18.13
CA ALA A 554 10.67 13.30 19.29
C ALA A 554 11.98 12.52 19.16
N SER A 555 11.87 11.23 18.85
CA SER A 555 13.01 10.33 18.75
C SER A 555 13.99 10.72 17.65
N VAL A 556 13.52 11.07 16.44
CA VAL A 556 14.43 11.48 15.35
C VAL A 556 15.13 12.81 15.67
N ALA A 557 14.41 13.80 16.19
CA ALA A 557 15.00 15.09 16.52
C ALA A 557 15.98 15.01 17.71
N VAL A 558 15.70 14.18 18.72
CA VAL A 558 16.67 13.90 19.79
C VAL A 558 17.87 13.12 19.24
N GLY A 559 17.68 12.20 18.29
CA GLY A 559 18.80 11.51 17.62
C GLY A 559 19.73 12.47 16.89
N GLY A 560 19.17 13.38 16.09
CA GLY A 560 19.94 14.46 15.46
C GLY A 560 20.59 15.41 16.47
N LEU A 561 19.93 15.67 17.61
CA LEU A 561 20.50 16.49 18.68
C LEU A 561 21.71 15.79 19.32
N LEU A 562 21.59 14.51 19.69
CA LEU A 562 22.69 13.70 20.22
C LEU A 562 23.84 13.55 19.21
N ALA A 563 23.55 13.47 17.91
CA ALA A 563 24.57 13.52 16.85
C ALA A 563 25.27 14.89 16.78
N SER A 564 24.53 16.00 16.87
CA SER A 564 25.13 17.35 16.86
C SER A 564 26.00 17.63 18.09
N LEU A 565 25.67 17.03 19.24
CA LEU A 565 26.49 17.09 20.46
C LEU A 565 27.86 16.40 20.29
N LYS A 566 27.97 15.37 19.44
CA LYS A 566 29.26 14.73 19.09
C LYS A 566 30.14 15.69 18.27
N ILE A 567 29.57 16.39 17.28
CA ILE A 567 30.28 17.43 16.51
C ILE A 567 30.72 18.58 17.43
N LYS A 568 29.83 19.00 18.34
CA LYS A 568 30.06 20.11 19.26
C LYS A 568 31.01 19.76 20.42
N ASN A 569 31.23 18.48 20.68
CA ASN A 569 31.97 17.94 21.83
C ASN A 569 31.46 18.47 23.19
N THR A 570 30.15 18.41 23.40
CA THR A 570 29.47 18.83 24.66
C THR A 570 28.34 17.86 25.02
N GLN A 571 27.93 17.81 26.29
CA GLN A 571 26.80 17.02 26.78
C GLN A 571 25.47 17.78 26.70
N LEU A 572 24.32 17.09 26.76
CA LEU A 572 23.01 17.74 26.63
C LEU A 572 22.75 18.71 27.79
N ARG A 573 23.15 18.33 29.01
CA ARG A 573 23.09 19.12 30.24
C ARG A 573 23.95 20.38 30.27
N GLU A 574 24.88 20.52 29.34
CA GLU A 574 25.66 21.77 29.20
C GLU A 574 24.87 22.82 28.41
N ASN A 575 23.96 22.37 27.54
CA ASN A 575 23.25 23.20 26.58
C ASN A 575 21.97 23.85 27.17
N LYS A 576 21.40 24.80 26.43
CA LYS A 576 20.07 25.41 26.69
C LYS A 576 19.28 25.39 25.38
N ILE A 577 18.09 24.81 25.43
CA ILE A 577 17.26 24.50 24.27
C ILE A 577 16.08 25.48 24.22
N LEU A 578 15.93 26.20 23.10
CA LEU A 578 14.79 27.05 22.82
C LEU A 578 13.96 26.45 21.69
N PHE A 579 12.72 26.07 21.99
CA PHE A 579 11.72 25.66 21.02
C PHE A 579 10.92 26.86 20.53
N PHE A 580 10.83 27.01 19.21
CA PHE A 580 9.84 27.86 18.56
C PHE A 580 8.70 26.98 18.04
N GLY A 581 7.56 27.04 18.73
CA GLY A 581 6.47 26.08 18.64
C GLY A 581 6.21 25.42 20.00
N ALA A 582 4.94 25.10 20.26
CA ALA A 582 4.49 24.37 21.44
C ALA A 582 3.25 23.50 21.10
N GLY A 583 3.35 22.78 19.98
CA GLY A 583 2.42 21.73 19.53
C GLY A 583 2.98 20.33 19.76
N GLU A 584 2.46 19.31 19.05
CA GLU A 584 2.83 17.89 19.25
C GLU A 584 4.33 17.64 19.18
N ALA A 585 4.95 17.94 18.04
CA ALA A 585 6.38 17.74 17.83
C ALA A 585 7.22 18.46 18.90
N ALA A 586 6.98 19.76 19.13
CA ALA A 586 7.75 20.54 20.09
C ALA A 586 7.64 19.99 21.54
N LEU A 587 6.44 19.58 21.97
CA LEU A 587 6.23 19.01 23.30
C LEU A 587 6.77 17.57 23.41
N GLY A 588 6.67 16.76 22.36
CA GLY A 588 7.27 15.42 22.29
C GLY A 588 8.79 15.49 22.40
N ILE A 589 9.44 16.31 21.57
CA ILE A 589 10.89 16.54 21.60
C ILE A 589 11.30 17.09 22.97
N ALA A 590 10.56 18.04 23.55
CA ALA A 590 10.84 18.57 24.88
C ALA A 590 10.75 17.50 25.99
N ASN A 591 9.73 16.62 25.97
CA ASN A 591 9.61 15.51 26.91
C ASN A 591 10.78 14.52 26.77
N LEU A 592 11.18 14.19 25.55
CA LEU A 592 12.27 13.23 25.32
C LEU A 592 13.65 13.84 25.64
N CYS A 593 13.85 15.14 25.40
CA CYS A 593 14.99 15.91 25.92
C CYS A 593 15.03 15.93 27.46
N LEU A 594 13.88 16.08 28.14
CA LEU A 594 13.79 16.02 29.60
C LEU A 594 14.24 14.65 30.12
N MET A 595 13.79 13.55 29.51
CA MET A 595 14.27 12.20 29.84
C MET A 595 15.77 12.02 29.58
N ALA A 596 16.30 12.54 28.47
CA ALA A 596 17.73 12.48 28.15
C ALA A 596 18.59 13.25 29.18
N LEU A 597 18.16 14.46 29.57
CA LEU A 597 18.81 15.26 30.61
C LEU A 597 18.80 14.55 31.98
N MET A 598 17.68 13.93 32.35
CA MET A 598 17.58 13.12 33.57
C MET A 598 18.48 11.88 33.52
N LYS A 599 18.66 11.27 32.33
CA LYS A 599 19.59 10.16 32.10
C LYS A 599 21.07 10.59 32.18
N GLU A 600 21.40 11.84 31.86
CA GLU A 600 22.71 12.45 32.15
C GLU A 600 22.90 12.87 33.64
N GLY A 601 21.91 12.57 34.50
CA GLY A 601 22.01 12.67 35.95
C GLY A 601 21.43 13.95 36.57
N LEU A 602 20.67 14.75 35.82
CA LEU A 602 19.98 15.94 36.36
C LEU A 602 18.67 15.55 37.06
N SER A 603 18.25 16.33 38.05
CA SER A 603 16.86 16.27 38.53
C SER A 603 15.88 16.80 37.47
N GLU A 604 14.61 16.40 37.57
CA GLU A 604 13.55 16.89 36.68
C GLU A 604 13.44 18.43 36.68
N ALA A 605 13.75 19.09 37.80
CA ALA A 605 13.77 20.55 37.92
C ALA A 605 14.93 21.18 37.11
N GLU A 606 16.17 20.75 37.36
CA GLU A 606 17.36 21.25 36.66
C GLU A 606 17.29 20.96 35.15
N ALA A 607 16.73 19.82 34.76
CA ALA A 607 16.50 19.45 33.38
C ALA A 607 15.45 20.36 32.71
N LYS A 608 14.35 20.67 33.41
CA LYS A 608 13.37 21.65 32.92
C LYS A 608 13.95 23.03 32.74
N GLU A 609 14.82 23.51 33.63
CA GLU A 609 15.49 24.82 33.48
C GLU A 609 16.34 24.94 32.20
N ARG A 610 16.66 23.83 31.52
CA ARG A 610 17.32 23.83 30.20
C ARG A 610 16.36 23.94 29.01
N ILE A 611 15.06 23.77 29.20
CA ILE A 611 14.06 23.63 28.13
C ILE A 611 13.11 24.84 28.13
N TRP A 612 13.19 25.65 27.08
CA TRP A 612 12.43 26.89 26.92
C TRP A 612 11.54 26.80 25.68
N MET A 613 10.31 27.31 25.74
CA MET A 613 9.35 27.24 24.63
C MET A 613 8.69 28.58 24.34
N VAL A 614 8.48 28.89 23.05
CA VAL A 614 7.76 30.07 22.55
C VAL A 614 6.59 29.61 21.69
N ASP A 615 5.40 30.17 21.89
CA ASP A 615 4.23 29.97 21.02
C ASP A 615 3.71 31.30 20.43
N SER A 616 2.55 31.27 19.77
CA SER A 616 1.92 32.44 19.14
C SER A 616 1.48 33.57 20.10
N LYS A 617 1.80 33.45 21.40
CA LYS A 617 1.59 34.44 22.46
C LYS A 617 2.89 34.75 23.24
N GLY A 618 4.06 34.38 22.70
CA GLY A 618 5.38 34.63 23.29
C GLY A 618 5.94 33.45 24.09
N LEU A 619 6.79 33.73 25.07
CA LEU A 619 7.46 32.73 25.92
C LEU A 619 6.47 32.03 26.88
N ILE A 620 6.74 30.76 27.19
CA ILE A 620 5.97 29.91 28.11
C ILE A 620 6.52 30.09 29.54
N VAL A 621 5.85 30.91 30.34
CA VAL A 621 6.26 31.28 31.72
C VAL A 621 5.09 31.16 32.70
N LYS A 622 5.36 30.90 33.98
CA LYS A 622 4.32 30.62 35.01
C LYS A 622 3.27 31.73 35.13
N ASN A 623 3.71 32.99 35.18
CA ASN A 623 2.87 34.17 35.38
C ASN A 623 2.53 34.88 34.05
N ARG A 624 2.09 34.11 33.04
CA ARG A 624 1.82 34.62 31.68
C ARG A 624 0.60 35.55 31.64
N PRO A 625 0.71 36.81 31.18
CA PRO A 625 -0.39 37.78 31.24
C PRO A 625 -1.49 37.57 30.19
N ALA A 626 -1.24 36.78 29.13
CA ALA A 626 -2.19 36.54 28.05
C ALA A 626 -2.00 35.16 27.42
N GLY A 627 -3.02 34.67 26.71
CA GLY A 627 -2.98 33.42 25.94
C GLY A 627 -3.25 32.14 26.72
N GLY A 628 -3.05 32.16 28.05
CA GLY A 628 -3.21 30.99 28.91
C GLY A 628 -2.12 29.93 28.70
N LEU A 629 -2.23 28.85 29.46
CA LEU A 629 -1.40 27.65 29.36
C LEU A 629 -2.30 26.41 29.50
N THR A 630 -2.12 25.43 28.61
CA THR A 630 -2.66 24.08 28.78
C THR A 630 -1.77 23.31 29.77
N GLU A 631 -2.28 22.23 30.35
CA GLU A 631 -1.56 21.40 31.32
C GLU A 631 -0.17 20.95 30.81
N HIS A 632 -0.08 20.44 29.58
CA HIS A 632 1.19 20.06 28.94
C HIS A 632 2.15 21.25 28.74
N LYS A 633 1.66 22.48 28.57
CA LYS A 633 2.51 23.70 28.52
C LYS A 633 2.90 24.19 29.90
N LEU A 634 2.06 23.97 30.91
CA LEU A 634 2.35 24.27 32.31
C LEU A 634 3.56 23.47 32.82
N HIS A 635 3.73 22.24 32.33
CA HIS A 635 4.86 21.36 32.64
C HIS A 635 6.24 21.97 32.29
N PHE A 636 6.30 22.85 31.26
CA PHE A 636 7.49 23.58 30.82
C PHE A 636 7.42 25.10 31.10
N ALA A 637 6.53 25.53 32.00
CA ALA A 637 6.36 26.95 32.33
C ALA A 637 7.49 27.45 33.25
N GLN A 638 8.36 28.28 32.68
CA GLN A 638 9.54 28.79 33.36
C GLN A 638 9.23 29.93 34.34
N ASP A 639 10.09 30.09 35.35
CA ASP A 639 10.04 31.24 36.25
C ASP A 639 10.85 32.40 35.67
N HIS A 640 10.22 33.14 34.76
CA HIS A 640 10.87 34.22 34.03
C HIS A 640 9.87 35.34 33.73
N ALA A 641 10.39 36.55 33.51
CA ALA A 641 9.58 37.67 33.02
C ALA A 641 8.92 37.31 31.65
N PRO A 642 7.66 37.72 31.40
CA PRO A 642 7.02 37.50 30.12
C PRO A 642 7.78 38.16 28.97
N ILE A 643 8.07 37.38 27.92
CA ILE A 643 8.65 37.85 26.66
C ILE A 643 7.65 37.58 25.54
N ASN A 644 7.48 38.51 24.60
CA ASN A 644 6.41 38.45 23.60
C ASN A 644 6.86 37.85 22.25
N THR A 645 8.14 37.96 21.90
CA THR A 645 8.66 37.57 20.58
C THR A 645 9.85 36.63 20.64
N LEU A 646 10.11 35.91 19.53
CA LEU A 646 11.25 35.01 19.42
C LEU A 646 12.62 35.74 19.47
N PRO A 647 12.86 36.89 18.79
CA PRO A 647 14.12 37.62 18.90
C PRO A 647 14.45 38.05 20.33
N GLU A 648 13.48 38.58 21.08
CA GLU A 648 13.65 38.93 22.49
C GLU A 648 13.99 37.71 23.35
N ALA A 649 13.39 36.54 23.07
CA ALA A 649 13.66 35.30 23.79
C ALA A 649 15.07 34.75 23.47
N VAL A 650 15.51 34.82 22.22
CA VAL A 650 16.89 34.46 21.82
C VAL A 650 17.90 35.39 22.50
N GLU A 651 17.64 36.70 22.53
CA GLU A 651 18.50 37.71 23.16
C GLU A 651 18.62 37.52 24.67
N ALA A 652 17.50 37.32 25.37
CA ALA A 652 17.48 37.20 26.84
C ALA A 652 17.97 35.83 27.34
N LEU A 653 17.66 34.74 26.60
CA LEU A 653 17.99 33.39 27.04
C LEU A 653 19.35 32.92 26.54
N GLN A 654 19.87 33.48 25.45
CA GLN A 654 21.14 33.09 24.81
C GLN A 654 21.23 31.55 24.63
N PRO A 655 20.25 30.93 23.94
CA PRO A 655 20.20 29.48 23.81
C PRO A 655 21.34 28.95 22.94
N SER A 656 21.71 27.70 23.16
CA SER A 656 22.76 27.01 22.42
C SER A 656 22.23 26.01 21.39
N VAL A 657 20.92 25.72 21.48
CA VAL A 657 20.13 24.90 20.57
C VAL A 657 18.82 25.65 20.29
N LEU A 658 18.47 25.86 19.01
CA LEU A 658 17.23 26.49 18.57
C LEU A 658 16.47 25.49 17.67
N ILE A 659 15.26 25.09 18.07
CA ILE A 659 14.45 24.07 17.38
C ILE A 659 13.12 24.67 16.94
N GLY A 660 12.87 24.69 15.64
CA GLY A 660 11.65 25.17 15.01
C GLY A 660 10.69 24.01 14.71
N ALA A 661 9.46 24.12 15.21
CA ALA A 661 8.36 23.21 14.94
C ALA A 661 7.01 23.96 14.99
N ALA A 662 6.93 25.10 14.32
CA ALA A 662 5.78 26.03 14.39
C ALA A 662 4.94 26.13 13.09
N ALA A 663 5.40 25.55 11.99
CA ALA A 663 4.86 25.71 10.62
C ALA A 663 4.80 27.18 10.12
N ILE A 664 5.75 28.00 10.57
CA ILE A 664 5.91 29.41 10.18
C ILE A 664 7.24 29.54 9.42
N GLY A 665 7.17 29.58 8.09
CA GLY A 665 8.34 29.71 7.24
C GLY A 665 9.05 31.05 7.42
N GLY A 666 10.39 31.04 7.43
CA GLY A 666 11.21 32.25 7.59
C GLY A 666 11.21 32.86 9.00
N ALA A 667 10.74 32.13 10.03
CA ALA A 667 10.72 32.61 11.41
C ALA A 667 12.12 32.78 12.04
N PHE A 668 13.14 32.04 11.58
CA PHE A 668 14.52 32.21 11.98
C PHE A 668 15.19 33.23 11.07
N THR A 669 14.87 34.50 11.30
CA THR A 669 15.39 35.60 10.49
C THR A 669 16.91 35.69 10.58
N LYS A 670 17.53 36.38 9.61
CA LYS A 670 18.95 36.70 9.59
C LYS A 670 19.47 37.19 10.95
N GLU A 671 18.71 38.05 11.62
CA GLU A 671 19.07 38.65 12.91
C GLU A 671 19.15 37.58 14.01
N ILE A 672 18.15 36.68 14.09
CA ILE A 672 18.17 35.53 15.01
C ILE A 672 19.39 34.63 14.73
N LEU A 673 19.62 34.29 13.46
CA LEU A 673 20.72 33.42 13.05
C LEU A 673 22.09 34.04 13.38
N GLN A 674 22.25 35.35 13.16
CA GLN A 674 23.47 36.07 13.55
C GLN A 674 23.67 36.09 15.07
N ARG A 675 22.64 36.40 15.87
CA ARG A 675 22.74 36.37 17.35
C ARG A 675 23.08 34.98 17.87
N MET A 676 22.49 33.92 17.32
CA MET A 676 22.85 32.52 17.66
C MET A 676 24.35 32.23 17.47
N ALA A 677 24.96 32.74 16.40
CA ALA A 677 26.39 32.57 16.07
C ALA A 677 27.34 33.60 16.72
N GLU A 678 26.79 34.60 17.40
CA GLU A 678 27.51 35.52 18.28
C GLU A 678 27.52 35.01 19.73
N PHE A 679 26.44 34.36 20.19
CA PHE A 679 26.37 33.70 21.49
C PHE A 679 27.11 32.36 21.55
N ASN A 680 27.19 31.63 20.44
CA ASN A 680 27.76 30.28 20.37
C ASN A 680 28.83 30.19 19.30
N GLU A 681 29.93 29.49 19.59
CA GLU A 681 30.93 29.14 18.56
C GLU A 681 30.35 28.17 17.52
N MET A 682 29.54 27.20 17.96
CA MET A 682 28.75 26.30 17.12
C MET A 682 27.29 26.26 17.64
N PRO A 683 26.38 27.10 17.09
CA PRO A 683 24.95 27.03 17.40
C PRO A 683 24.30 25.84 16.69
N ILE A 684 23.43 25.11 17.40
CA ILE A 684 22.62 24.04 16.80
C ILE A 684 21.27 24.63 16.40
N ILE A 685 20.88 24.47 15.12
CA ILE A 685 19.72 25.15 14.52
C ILE A 685 18.91 24.14 13.72
N PHE A 686 17.74 23.74 14.21
CA PHE A 686 16.87 22.75 13.56
C PHE A 686 15.59 23.41 13.02
N ALA A 687 15.32 23.30 11.72
CA ALA A 687 14.12 23.81 11.07
C ALA A 687 13.19 22.64 10.68
N LEU A 688 12.45 22.10 11.66
CA LEU A 688 11.73 20.83 11.53
C LEU A 688 10.35 20.97 10.87
N SER A 689 9.88 22.19 10.60
CA SER A 689 8.58 22.42 9.97
C SER A 689 8.52 21.94 8.51
N ASN A 690 7.39 21.33 8.15
CA ASN A 690 7.14 20.72 6.84
C ASN A 690 5.92 21.36 6.15
N PRO A 691 5.86 21.39 4.80
CA PRO A 691 6.95 21.10 3.84
C PRO A 691 7.99 22.24 3.82
N THR A 692 8.95 22.21 2.89
CA THR A 692 10.07 23.18 2.79
C THR A 692 9.64 24.66 2.83
N SER A 693 8.47 25.01 2.28
CA SER A 693 7.89 26.37 2.34
C SER A 693 7.40 26.81 3.73
N LYS A 694 7.50 25.93 4.73
CA LYS A 694 7.19 26.15 6.15
C LYS A 694 8.41 26.05 7.07
N ALA A 695 9.57 25.66 6.55
CA ALA A 695 10.81 25.57 7.32
C ALA A 695 11.21 26.95 7.88
N GLU A 696 11.60 27.00 9.15
CA GLU A 696 11.87 28.24 9.86
C GLU A 696 13.01 29.08 9.24
N CYS A 697 13.98 28.44 8.56
CA CYS A 697 14.89 29.02 7.58
C CYS A 697 15.38 27.94 6.60
N THR A 698 16.04 28.32 5.51
CA THR A 698 16.74 27.34 4.65
C THR A 698 18.12 26.96 5.18
N ALA A 699 18.65 25.82 4.73
CA ALA A 699 20.04 25.45 5.01
C ALA A 699 21.04 26.53 4.53
N GLU A 700 20.79 27.12 3.36
CA GLU A 700 21.61 28.21 2.81
C GLU A 700 21.61 29.43 3.74
N GLU A 701 20.45 29.84 4.24
CA GLU A 701 20.34 30.95 5.19
C GLU A 701 21.03 30.65 6.51
N ALA A 702 20.85 29.45 7.05
CA ALA A 702 21.48 29.01 8.29
C ALA A 702 23.01 29.05 8.19
N TYR A 703 23.62 28.43 7.17
CA TYR A 703 25.07 28.47 6.98
C TYR A 703 25.56 29.89 6.65
N LYS A 704 24.90 30.62 5.76
CA LYS A 704 25.30 31.98 5.34
C LYS A 704 25.29 32.98 6.48
N TYR A 705 24.25 33.01 7.31
CA TYR A 705 24.09 34.00 8.38
C TYR A 705 24.80 33.59 9.69
N THR A 706 25.24 32.34 9.83
CA THR A 706 26.14 31.91 10.92
C THR A 706 27.62 31.85 10.52
N ASN A 707 27.97 32.21 9.28
CA ASN A 707 29.32 32.10 8.70
C ASN A 707 29.87 30.66 8.64
N GLY A 708 29.00 29.68 8.34
CA GLY A 708 29.35 28.26 8.24
C GLY A 708 29.57 27.55 9.58
N LYS A 709 29.26 28.22 10.69
CA LYS A 709 29.47 27.70 12.06
C LYS A 709 28.33 26.83 12.59
N CYS A 710 27.11 26.97 12.08
CA CYS A 710 25.97 26.25 12.64
C CYS A 710 26.01 24.75 12.33
N ILE A 711 25.46 23.98 13.27
CA ILE A 711 25.11 22.58 13.04
C ILE A 711 23.60 22.56 12.71
N PHE A 712 23.25 22.19 11.49
CA PHE A 712 21.90 22.36 10.92
C PHE A 712 21.25 21.02 10.54
N ALA A 713 19.94 20.94 10.78
CA ALA A 713 19.08 19.89 10.24
C ALA A 713 17.66 20.41 10.00
N SER A 714 16.89 19.72 9.16
CA SER A 714 15.55 20.15 8.75
C SER A 714 14.55 19.00 8.64
N GLY A 715 13.26 19.31 8.74
CA GLY A 715 12.18 18.32 8.57
C GLY A 715 11.99 17.91 7.10
N SER A 716 12.12 18.89 6.20
CA SER A 716 12.12 18.71 4.74
C SER A 716 13.55 18.67 4.20
N PRO A 717 13.81 18.01 3.06
CA PRO A 717 15.15 17.98 2.46
C PRO A 717 15.55 19.35 1.89
N PHE A 718 16.85 19.61 1.90
CA PHE A 718 17.52 20.70 1.18
C PHE A 718 18.72 20.13 0.41
N ASP A 719 19.10 20.79 -0.69
CA ASP A 719 20.29 20.43 -1.45
C ASP A 719 21.60 20.74 -0.67
N PRO A 720 22.73 20.11 -1.04
CA PRO A 720 24.03 20.42 -0.43
C PRO A 720 24.44 21.88 -0.65
N VAL A 721 24.90 22.53 0.42
CA VAL A 721 25.26 23.96 0.41
C VAL A 721 26.77 24.12 0.37
N GLU A 722 27.30 24.79 -0.66
CA GLU A 722 28.71 25.20 -0.67
C GLU A 722 28.88 26.57 0.01
N TYR A 723 29.75 26.65 1.02
CA TYR A 723 30.06 27.89 1.72
C TYR A 723 31.57 27.95 2.03
N ASN A 724 32.23 29.02 1.57
CA ASN A 724 33.68 29.27 1.73
C ASN A 724 34.57 28.07 1.35
N GLY A 725 34.20 27.30 0.33
CA GLY A 725 34.96 26.13 -0.14
C GLY A 725 34.75 24.85 0.67
N LYS A 726 33.85 24.83 1.65
CA LYS A 726 33.32 23.60 2.25
C LYS A 726 31.90 23.34 1.74
N THR A 727 31.64 22.11 1.29
CA THR A 727 30.27 21.63 1.02
C THR A 727 29.68 21.01 2.28
N PHE A 728 28.49 21.46 2.66
CA PHE A 728 27.70 20.94 3.77
C PHE A 728 26.52 20.13 3.23
N TYR A 729 26.23 19.00 3.88
CA TYR A 729 25.16 18.08 3.51
C TYR A 729 24.11 18.07 4.62
N PRO A 730 23.11 18.98 4.59
CA PRO A 730 22.18 19.18 5.70
C PRO A 730 21.31 17.94 5.94
N GLY A 731 21.32 17.42 7.17
CA GLY A 731 20.61 16.19 7.53
C GLY A 731 19.08 16.38 7.63
N GLN A 732 18.30 15.50 7.01
CA GLN A 732 16.84 15.48 7.15
C GLN A 732 16.41 14.67 8.38
N GLY A 733 15.80 15.32 9.37
CA GLY A 733 15.17 14.70 10.54
C GLY A 733 13.84 14.05 10.19
N ASN A 734 13.90 12.94 9.47
CA ASN A 734 12.74 12.20 8.96
C ASN A 734 12.40 11.02 9.87
N ASN A 735 11.17 10.95 10.39
CA ASN A 735 10.66 9.87 11.26
C ASN A 735 10.87 8.46 10.70
N SER A 736 11.07 8.33 9.38
CA SER A 736 11.45 7.09 8.69
C SER A 736 12.73 6.43 9.22
N TYR A 737 13.61 7.14 9.94
CA TYR A 737 14.73 6.51 10.66
C TYR A 737 14.31 5.77 11.94
N ILE A 738 13.12 6.06 12.49
CA ILE A 738 12.65 5.58 13.78
C ILE A 738 11.53 4.55 13.63
N PHE A 739 10.37 4.92 13.06
CA PHE A 739 9.19 4.03 13.09
C PHE A 739 9.42 2.62 12.51
N PRO A 740 10.21 2.41 11.43
CA PRO A 740 10.42 1.06 10.91
C PRO A 740 11.24 0.20 11.88
N GLY A 741 12.29 0.76 12.49
CA GLY A 741 13.12 0.07 13.49
C GLY A 741 12.40 -0.18 14.81
N VAL A 742 11.62 0.81 15.29
CA VAL A 742 10.77 0.66 16.48
C VAL A 742 9.75 -0.44 16.28
N ALA A 743 9.01 -0.41 15.16
CA ALA A 743 8.03 -1.44 14.85
C ALA A 743 8.68 -2.83 14.71
N LEU A 744 9.81 -2.95 14.01
CA LEU A 744 10.52 -4.21 13.84
C LEU A 744 10.98 -4.80 15.18
N GLY A 745 11.54 -3.97 16.08
CA GLY A 745 11.95 -4.39 17.42
C GLY A 745 10.78 -4.83 18.30
N VAL A 746 9.73 -4.00 18.36
CA VAL A 746 8.48 -4.28 19.10
C VAL A 746 7.84 -5.60 18.65
N LEU A 747 7.77 -5.83 17.33
CA LEU A 747 7.21 -7.05 16.76
C LEU A 747 8.10 -8.29 16.96
N CYS A 748 9.42 -8.16 16.85
CA CYS A 748 10.36 -9.26 17.04
C CYS A 748 10.52 -9.68 18.52
N ALA A 749 10.41 -8.75 19.46
CA ALA A 749 10.28 -9.05 20.89
C ALA A 749 8.84 -9.49 21.26
N GLY A 750 7.85 -9.11 20.45
CA GLY A 750 6.43 -9.34 20.70
C GLY A 750 5.92 -8.58 21.92
N MET A 751 6.30 -7.32 22.07
CA MET A 751 5.91 -6.49 23.23
C MET A 751 4.38 -6.26 23.27
N LEU A 752 3.85 -5.92 24.45
CA LEU A 752 2.41 -5.71 24.69
C LEU A 752 2.05 -4.23 24.92
N THR A 753 3.05 -3.39 25.19
CA THR A 753 3.02 -1.94 25.44
C THR A 753 4.37 -1.36 24.98
N ILE A 754 4.46 -0.03 24.82
CA ILE A 754 5.68 0.65 24.35
C ILE A 754 6.06 1.76 25.34
N PRO A 755 7.02 1.50 26.27
CA PRO A 755 7.55 2.52 27.17
C PRO A 755 8.24 3.66 26.43
N GLU A 756 8.25 4.88 27.00
CA GLU A 756 8.84 6.06 26.36
C GLU A 756 10.37 5.93 26.19
N GLU A 757 11.01 5.14 27.05
CA GLU A 757 12.43 4.79 26.98
C GLU A 757 12.81 4.12 25.65
N VAL A 758 11.86 3.45 24.98
CA VAL A 758 12.07 2.85 23.64
C VAL A 758 12.41 3.95 22.62
N PHE A 759 11.76 5.11 22.71
CA PHE A 759 12.01 6.24 21.81
C PHE A 759 13.31 6.96 22.13
N LEU A 760 13.70 7.05 23.41
CA LEU A 760 15.02 7.59 23.80
C LEU A 760 16.16 6.66 23.36
N MET A 761 16.02 5.35 23.57
CA MET A 761 17.01 4.37 23.14
C MET A 761 17.13 4.26 21.61
N SER A 762 16.03 4.50 20.88
CA SER A 762 16.05 4.59 19.40
C SER A 762 16.77 5.86 18.93
N ALA A 763 16.57 6.99 19.62
CA ALA A 763 17.27 8.25 19.35
C ALA A 763 18.79 8.13 19.58
N GLU A 764 19.18 7.53 20.72
CA GLU A 764 20.57 7.21 21.05
C GLU A 764 21.19 6.28 19.99
N ARG A 765 20.51 5.18 19.64
CA ARG A 765 21.03 4.23 18.66
C ARG A 765 21.15 4.85 17.26
N LEU A 766 20.22 5.71 16.85
CA LEU A 766 20.31 6.47 15.60
C LEU A 766 21.53 7.41 15.59
N ALA A 767 21.78 8.12 16.69
CA ALA A 767 22.95 8.98 16.84
C ALA A 767 24.27 8.20 16.84
N ASP A 768 24.26 6.94 17.29
CA ASP A 768 25.40 6.00 17.27
C ASP A 768 25.61 5.27 15.93
N LEU A 769 24.74 5.50 14.94
CA LEU A 769 24.86 4.95 13.57
C LEU A 769 25.37 5.99 12.56
N CYS A 770 25.55 7.24 12.98
CA CYS A 770 26.19 8.30 12.19
C CYS A 770 27.71 8.12 12.24
N GLU A 771 28.35 7.87 11.09
CA GLU A 771 29.80 7.69 11.03
C GLU A 771 30.54 9.04 11.14
N PRO A 772 31.83 9.07 11.51
CA PRO A 772 32.62 10.30 11.51
C PRO A 772 32.55 11.07 10.17
N GLU A 773 32.57 10.36 9.04
CA GLU A 773 32.51 10.95 7.70
C GLU A 773 31.14 11.58 7.36
N ASP A 774 30.05 11.14 8.02
CA ASP A 774 28.72 11.77 7.90
C ASP A 774 28.70 13.09 8.69
N LEU A 775 29.24 13.05 9.92
CA LEU A 775 29.31 14.19 10.85
C LEU A 775 30.26 15.29 10.34
N GLU A 776 31.42 14.95 9.79
CA GLU A 776 32.37 15.90 9.19
C GLU A 776 31.74 16.73 8.05
N ARG A 777 30.84 16.10 7.28
CA ARG A 777 30.08 16.71 6.18
C ARG A 777 28.88 17.54 6.65
N GLY A 778 28.58 17.53 7.94
CA GLY A 778 27.45 18.23 8.55
C GLY A 778 26.12 17.47 8.49
N SER A 779 26.12 16.19 8.14
CA SER A 779 24.91 15.35 8.30
C SER A 779 24.78 14.92 9.76
N LEU A 780 23.55 14.93 10.28
CA LEU A 780 23.21 14.46 11.62
C LEU A 780 22.52 13.10 11.63
N TYR A 781 22.40 12.48 10.46
CA TYR A 781 21.72 11.20 10.25
C TYR A 781 22.54 10.33 9.28
N PRO A 782 22.46 8.99 9.37
CA PRO A 782 23.14 8.10 8.44
C PRO A 782 22.55 8.26 7.02
N PRO A 783 23.31 7.99 5.93
CA PRO A 783 22.78 8.09 4.57
C PRO A 783 21.58 7.17 4.33
N LEU A 784 20.52 7.65 3.66
CA LEU A 784 19.27 6.90 3.40
C LEU A 784 19.47 5.48 2.85
N LYS A 785 20.55 5.22 2.08
CA LYS A 785 20.92 3.88 1.61
C LYS A 785 21.21 2.85 2.73
N ARG A 786 21.44 3.28 3.98
CA ARG A 786 21.66 2.46 5.18
C ARG A 786 20.43 2.35 6.09
N ILE A 787 19.31 2.97 5.75
CA ILE A 787 18.14 3.06 6.65
C ILE A 787 17.59 1.70 7.09
N THR A 788 17.77 0.65 6.27
CA THR A 788 17.42 -0.74 6.62
C THR A 788 18.39 -1.38 7.60
N GLU A 789 19.70 -1.10 7.49
CA GLU A 789 20.69 -1.47 8.49
C GLU A 789 20.39 -0.75 9.82
N CYS A 790 20.06 0.54 9.77
CA CYS A 790 19.67 1.34 10.93
C CYS A 790 18.41 0.76 11.62
N SER A 791 17.41 0.35 10.83
CA SER A 791 16.18 -0.25 11.34
C SER A 791 16.44 -1.58 12.05
N VAL A 792 17.34 -2.43 11.53
CA VAL A 792 17.75 -3.69 12.18
C VAL A 792 18.54 -3.43 13.47
N GLU A 793 19.43 -2.43 13.48
CA GLU A 793 20.23 -2.09 14.67
C GLU A 793 19.42 -1.44 15.80
N ILE A 794 18.44 -0.59 15.45
CA ILE A 794 17.44 -0.09 16.40
C ILE A 794 16.57 -1.23 16.93
N ALA A 795 16.06 -2.10 16.04
CA ALA A 795 15.24 -3.25 16.43
C ALA A 795 15.97 -4.22 17.37
N ALA A 796 17.26 -4.48 17.13
CA ALA A 796 18.10 -5.32 17.99
C ALA A 796 18.26 -4.71 19.39
N TYR A 797 18.50 -3.41 19.48
CA TYR A 797 18.67 -2.71 20.76
C TYR A 797 17.38 -2.65 21.59
N ILE A 798 16.23 -2.46 20.93
CA ILE A 798 14.89 -2.56 21.53
C ILE A 798 14.62 -4.00 22.01
N MET A 799 15.00 -5.00 21.21
CA MET A 799 14.82 -6.41 21.58
C MET A 799 15.67 -6.79 22.81
N GLU A 800 16.94 -6.37 22.85
CA GLU A 800 17.82 -6.52 24.01
C GLU A 800 17.22 -5.85 25.28
N TYR A 801 16.69 -4.62 25.16
CA TYR A 801 15.96 -3.94 26.23
C TYR A 801 14.70 -4.72 26.68
N ALA A 802 13.92 -5.24 25.73
CA ALA A 802 12.67 -5.94 26.02
C ALA A 802 12.88 -7.26 26.76
N TYR A 803 13.94 -8.03 26.45
CA TYR A 803 14.29 -9.21 27.24
C TYR A 803 14.81 -8.83 28.64
N LYS A 804 15.73 -7.85 28.71
CA LYS A 804 16.33 -7.38 29.98
C LYS A 804 15.29 -6.90 31.00
N ASN A 805 14.23 -6.24 30.55
CA ASN A 805 13.17 -5.68 31.41
C ASN A 805 11.90 -6.57 31.47
N GLY A 806 11.93 -7.77 30.89
CA GLY A 806 10.80 -8.72 30.96
C GLY A 806 9.59 -8.39 30.07
N LEU A 807 9.72 -7.43 29.16
CA LEU A 807 8.67 -6.98 28.23
C LEU A 807 8.50 -7.91 27.00
N ALA A 808 9.54 -8.69 26.67
CA ALA A 808 9.52 -9.61 25.52
C ALA A 808 8.69 -10.88 25.80
N THR A 809 7.69 -11.12 24.93
CA THR A 809 6.81 -12.31 25.00
C THR A 809 7.17 -13.43 24.03
N VAL A 810 8.01 -13.15 23.02
CA VAL A 810 8.62 -14.21 22.20
C VAL A 810 9.53 -15.06 23.08
N ARG A 811 9.41 -16.39 22.99
CA ARG A 811 10.19 -17.37 23.77
C ARG A 811 10.48 -18.64 22.95
N PRO A 812 11.63 -19.31 23.11
CA PRO A 812 12.78 -18.88 23.93
C PRO A 812 13.40 -17.57 23.42
N GLU A 813 14.23 -16.94 24.24
CA GLU A 813 15.02 -15.80 23.80
C GLU A 813 16.03 -16.27 22.73
N PRO A 814 16.08 -15.64 21.53
CA PRO A 814 17.08 -15.99 20.52
C PRO A 814 18.49 -15.72 21.01
N GLU A 815 19.44 -16.59 20.65
CA GLU A 815 20.86 -16.42 20.99
C GLU A 815 21.42 -15.16 20.30
N ASP A 816 21.36 -15.13 18.96
CA ASP A 816 21.60 -13.93 18.15
C ASP A 816 20.28 -13.20 17.84
N LYS A 817 20.18 -11.94 18.26
CA LYS A 817 19.00 -11.08 18.05
C LYS A 817 18.96 -10.53 16.62
N ARG A 818 20.11 -10.23 16.01
CA ARG A 818 20.24 -9.63 14.68
C ARG A 818 19.92 -10.65 13.59
N GLU A 819 20.45 -11.86 13.68
CA GLU A 819 20.10 -12.95 12.76
C GLU A 819 18.64 -13.41 12.94
N PHE A 820 18.11 -13.41 14.17
CA PHE A 820 16.68 -13.59 14.37
C PHE A 820 15.86 -12.52 13.65
N ILE A 821 16.15 -11.23 13.86
CA ILE A 821 15.44 -10.11 13.21
C ILE A 821 15.50 -10.25 11.68
N LYS A 822 16.69 -10.48 11.11
CA LYS A 822 16.87 -10.71 9.66
C LYS A 822 16.02 -11.89 9.15
N SER A 823 15.92 -12.98 9.91
CA SER A 823 15.07 -14.13 9.55
C SER A 823 13.57 -13.84 9.54
N GLN A 824 13.13 -12.77 10.23
CA GLN A 824 11.73 -12.34 10.24
C GLN A 824 11.39 -11.35 9.13
N MET A 825 12.39 -10.69 8.53
CA MET A 825 12.20 -9.71 7.45
C MET A 825 11.61 -10.34 6.17
N TYR A 826 10.99 -9.52 5.33
CA TYR A 826 10.35 -9.90 4.07
C TYR A 826 11.37 -10.11 2.95
N ASN A 827 11.30 -11.25 2.26
CA ASN A 827 12.19 -11.51 1.13
C ASN A 827 11.68 -10.86 -0.17
N LEU A 828 12.47 -9.91 -0.69
CA LEU A 828 12.20 -9.19 -1.93
C LEU A 828 12.32 -10.05 -3.20
N GLN A 829 13.08 -11.16 -3.15
CA GLN A 829 13.27 -12.07 -4.29
C GLN A 829 12.04 -12.98 -4.47
N TYR A 830 11.77 -13.44 -5.69
CA TYR A 830 10.71 -14.42 -5.92
C TYR A 830 11.10 -15.82 -5.42
N SER A 831 10.26 -16.40 -4.55
CA SER A 831 10.26 -17.85 -4.28
C SER A 831 9.86 -18.66 -5.53
N SER A 832 10.18 -19.95 -5.56
CA SER A 832 9.61 -20.89 -6.55
C SER A 832 8.09 -20.91 -6.46
N SER A 833 7.39 -20.93 -7.59
CA SER A 833 5.94 -21.21 -7.63
C SER A 833 5.61 -22.71 -7.74
N LEU A 834 6.63 -23.56 -7.84
CA LEU A 834 6.53 -25.01 -7.99
C LEU A 834 6.91 -25.71 -6.69
N PRO A 835 6.27 -26.85 -6.35
CA PRO A 835 6.60 -27.60 -5.16
C PRO A 835 8.00 -28.20 -5.26
N GLU A 836 8.70 -28.29 -4.12
CA GLU A 836 9.98 -28.98 -4.06
C GLU A 836 9.80 -30.49 -4.32
N VAL A 837 10.49 -31.00 -5.34
CA VAL A 837 10.42 -32.41 -5.74
C VAL A 837 11.65 -33.14 -5.21
N TYR A 838 11.45 -34.02 -4.24
CA TYR A 838 12.46 -34.91 -3.69
C TYR A 838 12.14 -36.38 -4.03
N CYS A 839 13.17 -37.17 -4.29
CA CYS A 839 13.04 -38.61 -4.48
C CYS A 839 12.96 -39.34 -3.12
N TRP A 840 12.33 -40.51 -3.11
CA TRP A 840 12.43 -41.48 -2.02
C TRP A 840 13.22 -42.69 -2.49
N ASP A 841 14.18 -43.17 -1.69
CA ASP A 841 14.91 -44.40 -1.99
C ASP A 841 13.94 -45.60 -1.97
N HIS A 842 13.81 -46.25 -3.13
CA HIS A 842 12.71 -47.17 -3.40
C HIS A 842 12.86 -48.54 -2.70
N LYS A 843 12.21 -48.71 -1.54
CA LYS A 843 11.53 -49.96 -1.15
C LYS A 843 10.25 -49.67 -0.36
N LEU A 844 9.13 -49.62 -1.08
CA LEU A 844 7.75 -49.81 -0.59
C LEU A 844 7.22 -51.14 -1.16
#